data_AF-R9GZ28-F1
#
_entry.id   AF-R9GZ28-F1
#
_cell.length_a   1.000
_cell.length_b   1.000
_cell.length_c   1.000
_cell.angle_alpha   90.00
_cell.angle_beta   90.00
_cell.angle_gamma   90.00
#
_symmetry.space_group_name_H-M   'P 1'
#
loop_
_entity.id
_entity.type
_entity.pdbx_description
1 polymer ?
#
loop_
_entity_poly.entity_id
_entity_poly.type
_entity_poly.pdbx_seq_one_letter_code
_entity_poly.pdbx_strand_id
1 'polypeptide(L)'
;MLYLKNSRLDLAEFFKRVDAALANFAKRGIVRIDTYLNKKNFAMQLHYIWVKDFKNIKAQGFSFSDRFKVSYDPDEKVLEIIDNPLDISNFFPGNVNSVTGVIGANGAGKSNLFEFIKYMLASFSPGGSTVFDDLSAIVVFDKCICIQLNIPLENENELAQQGYEILRFKDSLPNLLEGTEVDTPDFLRDGHPLYENSYIFYSNIFDHREEYHLFELMDISTNHLVSSDLLNHRYNNYDTLFPKSEIDSLTAFRIMETERQLDFLADRGHSLPFKLPSSVIIQVDNKHNKYFKGYSSILEENGLTAFDKIIYKPWGDMGSDDEESLKLIYRRMFVYKLTIMLQLRRPDLFLLVREDDFSDFIFNDSYERFAMLMPEEFAEQLKSFLKTFDLLLKVSLARKRLGKYDSQFEYYDVIDTPLNEATLPLVLEFFRSYNKLIGIFSFLAFHWEGLSSGEQAVFNIYSRFHYAFQNNVVTKSRHVVIMLDEPESSLHPASQSKLLNDLLMFFSQNLPSKTIQLIVTSHSPFLVSDLPKTMINFLDRDAEGNCVVEGAAYLNAPATEPAYERIKSSLLKAFKNMPGLELPQKDKRIFELRRYEHANEAAGIKKREMFNEGGEIDIFKRLGFKPVFFGETIIGEARPNLIYMVTFDDMAAHGQH
;
A
#
# COMPACT_ATOMS: atom_id res chain seq x y z
N MET A 1 -22.71 -25.35 20.81
CA MET A 1 -24.15 -25.60 20.60
C MET A 1 -24.61 -26.66 21.60
N LEU A 2 -25.80 -26.46 22.19
CA LEU A 2 -26.50 -27.21 23.25
C LEU A 2 -26.27 -26.67 24.69
N TYR A 3 -27.40 -26.28 25.29
CA TYR A 3 -27.63 -25.60 26.57
C TYR A 3 -27.31 -24.10 26.62
N LEU A 4 -28.18 -23.30 25.98
CA LEU A 4 -28.71 -22.03 26.49
C LEU A 4 -29.90 -21.62 25.60
N LYS A 5 -31.03 -22.32 25.75
CA LYS A 5 -32.35 -21.87 25.30
C LYS A 5 -33.13 -21.50 26.57
N ASN A 6 -33.62 -20.26 26.63
CA ASN A 6 -34.56 -19.71 27.63
C ASN A 6 -34.00 -18.91 28.82
N SER A 7 -33.20 -17.88 28.56
CA SER A 7 -33.32 -16.64 29.33
C SER A 7 -32.94 -15.44 28.47
N ARG A 8 -33.85 -14.46 28.36
CA ARG A 8 -33.48 -13.09 27.93
C ARG A 8 -32.64 -12.50 29.07
N LEU A 9 -31.34 -12.78 29.06
CA LEU A 9 -30.38 -12.02 29.84
C LEU A 9 -30.17 -10.70 29.12
N ASP A 10 -30.70 -9.63 29.70
CA ASP A 10 -30.37 -8.27 29.32
C ASP A 10 -28.85 -8.09 29.55
N LEU A 11 -28.10 -8.10 28.45
CA LEU A 11 -26.63 -7.93 28.45
C LEU A 11 -26.24 -6.65 29.19
N ALA A 12 -27.06 -5.60 29.13
CA ALA A 12 -26.78 -4.36 29.86
C ALA A 12 -26.87 -4.55 31.38
N GLU A 13 -27.80 -5.37 31.86
CA GLU A 13 -27.93 -5.67 33.28
C GLU A 13 -26.87 -6.66 33.78
N PHE A 14 -26.41 -7.57 32.92
CA PHE A 14 -25.25 -8.42 33.21
C PHE A 14 -23.98 -7.58 33.38
N PHE A 15 -23.68 -6.67 32.45
CA PHE A 15 -22.52 -5.77 32.57
C PHE A 15 -22.62 -4.85 33.79
N LYS A 16 -23.80 -4.29 34.09
CA LYS A 16 -24.02 -3.50 35.32
C LYS A 16 -23.72 -4.28 36.61
N ARG A 17 -24.08 -5.57 36.66
CA ARG A 17 -23.81 -6.43 37.82
C ARG A 17 -22.34 -6.81 37.93
N VAL A 18 -21.66 -7.01 36.80
CA VAL A 18 -20.20 -7.22 36.74
C VAL A 18 -19.47 -5.97 37.22
N ASP A 19 -19.85 -4.78 36.76
CA ASP A 19 -19.25 -3.51 37.20
C ASP A 19 -19.46 -3.25 38.69
N ALA A 20 -20.67 -3.53 39.20
CA ALA A 20 -20.98 -3.40 40.63
C ALA A 20 -20.20 -4.40 41.48
N ALA A 21 -19.95 -5.61 40.99
CA ALA A 21 -19.12 -6.60 41.66
C ALA A 21 -17.65 -6.18 41.68
N LEU A 22 -17.11 -5.70 40.55
CA LEU A 22 -15.74 -5.20 40.42
C LEU A 22 -15.47 -3.98 41.32
N ALA A 23 -16.43 -3.05 41.42
CA ALA A 23 -16.36 -1.91 42.34
C ALA A 23 -16.33 -2.34 43.82
N ASN A 24 -17.00 -3.45 44.17
CA ASN A 24 -16.97 -4.01 45.52
C ASN A 24 -15.63 -4.71 45.83
N PHE A 25 -14.97 -5.30 44.83
CA PHE A 25 -13.62 -5.88 44.98
C PHE A 25 -12.54 -4.78 45.11
N ALA A 26 -12.66 -3.68 44.38
CA ALA A 26 -11.79 -2.51 44.49
C ALA A 26 -11.87 -1.87 45.89
N LYS A 27 -13.10 -1.70 46.44
CA LYS A 27 -13.32 -1.18 47.81
C LYS A 27 -12.74 -2.05 48.92
N ARG A 28 -12.50 -3.34 48.66
CA ARG A 28 -11.91 -4.28 49.63
C ARG A 28 -10.39 -4.38 49.54
N GLY A 29 -9.74 -3.63 48.65
CA GLY A 29 -8.28 -3.60 48.51
C GLY A 29 -7.67 -4.90 47.99
N ILE A 30 -8.47 -5.81 47.42
CA ILE A 30 -8.02 -7.14 46.99
C ILE A 30 -7.40 -7.09 45.57
N VAL A 31 -7.67 -6.05 44.79
CA VAL A 31 -7.06 -5.83 43.47
C VAL A 31 -6.90 -4.33 43.21
N ARG A 32 -5.70 -3.86 42.83
CA ARG A 32 -5.47 -2.52 42.26
C ARG A 32 -6.04 -2.49 40.83
N ILE A 33 -7.36 -2.39 40.70
CA ILE A 33 -8.07 -2.38 39.41
C ILE A 33 -8.06 -0.98 38.76
N ASP A 34 -7.96 0.08 39.57
CA ASP A 34 -8.16 1.46 39.09
C ASP A 34 -7.06 1.95 38.14
N THR A 35 -5.86 1.36 38.15
CA THR A 35 -4.78 1.70 37.21
C THR A 35 -4.85 0.94 35.88
N TYR A 36 -5.52 -0.21 35.81
CA TYR A 36 -5.56 -1.03 34.59
C TYR A 36 -6.83 -0.84 33.76
N LEU A 37 -7.97 -0.51 34.37
CA LEU A 37 -9.21 -0.25 33.62
C LEU A 37 -9.25 1.16 32.99
N ASN A 38 -8.59 2.17 33.59
CA ASN A 38 -8.47 3.50 32.99
C ASN A 38 -7.41 3.58 31.85
N LYS A 39 -6.44 2.65 31.80
CA LYS A 39 -5.49 2.54 30.68
C LYS A 39 -6.15 2.04 29.38
N LYS A 40 -7.32 1.40 29.46
CA LYS A 40 -8.03 0.83 28.29
C LYS A 40 -8.69 1.85 27.35
N ASN A 41 -8.61 3.15 27.58
CA ASN A 41 -9.25 4.16 26.70
C ASN A 41 -8.27 5.10 25.99
N PHE A 42 -6.96 4.97 26.19
CA PHE A 42 -6.00 5.72 25.41
C PHE A 42 -5.69 4.95 24.13
N ALA A 43 -5.77 5.62 22.98
CA ALA A 43 -5.10 5.11 21.81
C ALA A 43 -3.58 5.04 22.12
N MET A 44 -2.85 4.15 21.48
CA MET A 44 -1.38 4.15 21.52
C MET A 44 -0.82 4.81 20.26
N GLN A 45 -1.20 6.07 20.07
CA GLN A 45 -0.88 6.83 18.88
C GLN A 45 0.57 7.35 18.94
N LEU A 46 1.31 7.19 17.85
CA LEU A 46 2.65 7.75 17.73
C LEU A 46 2.56 9.28 17.56
N HIS A 47 3.20 10.05 18.44
CA HIS A 47 3.21 11.50 18.35
C HIS A 47 4.53 12.04 17.81
N TYR A 48 5.66 11.45 18.22
CA TYR A 48 6.97 11.99 17.92
C TYR A 48 8.08 10.94 17.98
N ILE A 49 9.09 11.08 17.13
CA ILE A 49 10.34 10.34 17.20
C ILE A 49 11.50 11.34 17.06
N TRP A 50 12.43 11.31 17.99
CA TRP A 50 13.75 11.93 17.82
C TRP A 50 14.81 10.85 17.62
N VAL A 51 15.58 10.96 16.55
CA VAL A 51 16.62 10.00 16.18
C VAL A 51 17.99 10.65 16.38
N LYS A 52 18.82 10.06 17.23
CA LYS A 52 20.19 10.53 17.48
C LYS A 52 21.08 10.29 16.27
N ASP A 53 21.11 9.05 15.79
CA ASP A 53 21.90 8.64 14.63
C ASP A 53 21.26 7.41 13.98
N PHE A 54 20.83 7.55 12.73
CA PHE A 54 20.47 6.43 11.87
C PHE A 54 20.66 6.79 10.40
N LYS A 55 21.66 6.18 9.74
CA LYS A 55 22.00 6.46 8.33
C LYS A 55 22.25 7.96 8.11
N ASN A 56 21.43 8.63 7.30
CA ASN A 56 21.52 10.06 7.07
C ASN A 56 20.68 10.89 8.06
N ILE A 57 20.01 10.30 9.03
CA ILE A 57 19.24 11.02 10.05
C ILE A 57 20.16 11.24 11.26
N LYS A 58 20.47 12.50 11.57
CA LYS A 58 21.37 12.89 12.66
C LYS A 58 20.68 13.91 13.55
N ALA A 59 20.52 13.58 14.84
CA ALA A 59 19.92 14.43 15.87
C ALA A 59 18.61 15.13 15.44
N GLN A 60 17.73 14.40 14.73
CA GLN A 60 16.55 14.97 14.08
C GLN A 60 15.24 14.42 14.66
N GLY A 61 14.30 15.33 14.94
CA GLY A 61 12.94 15.05 15.37
C GLY A 61 11.94 15.00 14.22
N PHE A 62 10.91 14.15 14.34
CA PHE A 62 9.80 14.01 13.39
C PHE A 62 8.47 13.91 14.14
N SER A 63 7.46 14.64 13.69
CA SER A 63 6.12 14.66 14.28
C SER A 63 5.15 13.78 13.51
N PHE A 64 4.32 13.01 14.21
CA PHE A 64 3.37 12.04 13.62
C PHE A 64 1.90 12.28 14.01
N SER A 65 1.65 13.42 14.66
CA SER A 65 0.32 13.89 15.02
C SER A 65 0.29 15.40 15.13
N ASP A 66 -0.87 15.99 14.95
CA ASP A 66 -1.11 17.41 15.22
C ASP A 66 -1.61 17.70 16.63
N ARG A 67 -1.95 16.70 17.45
CA ARG A 67 -2.45 16.90 18.82
C ARG A 67 -1.46 17.63 19.73
N PHE A 68 -0.18 17.28 19.64
CA PHE A 68 0.88 17.85 20.47
C PHE A 68 1.97 18.46 19.60
N LYS A 69 2.58 19.55 20.08
CA LYS A 69 3.90 19.97 19.60
C LYS A 69 4.93 19.34 20.52
N VAL A 70 5.81 18.55 19.94
CA VAL A 70 6.86 17.82 20.67
C VAL A 70 8.21 18.18 20.09
N SER A 71 9.17 18.48 20.95
CA SER A 71 10.56 18.73 20.56
C SER A 71 11.51 18.27 21.66
N TYR A 72 12.63 17.69 21.24
CA TYR A 72 13.74 17.38 22.14
C TYR A 72 14.92 18.26 21.79
N ASP A 73 15.42 18.99 22.78
CA ASP A 73 16.65 19.77 22.68
C ASP A 73 17.82 18.90 23.17
N PRO A 74 18.78 18.53 22.31
CA PRO A 74 19.92 17.70 22.71
C PRO A 74 20.96 18.44 23.56
N ASP A 75 21.02 19.78 23.49
CA ASP A 75 21.96 20.60 24.25
C ASP A 75 21.45 20.81 25.68
N GLU A 76 20.18 21.20 25.81
CA GLU A 76 19.50 21.35 27.11
C GLU A 76 19.05 20.00 27.69
N LYS A 77 18.96 18.96 26.84
CA LYS A 77 18.50 17.59 27.18
C LYS A 77 17.09 17.58 27.74
N VAL A 78 16.23 18.45 27.20
CA VAL A 78 14.85 18.65 27.63
C VAL A 78 13.91 18.17 26.52
N LEU A 79 12.93 17.34 26.89
CA LEU A 79 11.81 16.98 26.02
C LEU A 79 10.60 17.85 26.38
N GLU A 80 10.18 18.71 25.47
CA GLU A 80 8.98 19.52 25.61
C GLU A 80 7.80 18.85 24.89
N ILE A 81 6.68 18.71 25.59
CA ILE A 81 5.42 18.21 25.05
C ILE A 81 4.32 19.20 25.47
N ILE A 82 3.78 19.94 24.50
CA ILE A 82 2.72 20.93 24.72
C ILE A 82 1.54 20.65 23.80
N ASP A 83 0.33 20.94 24.28
CA ASP A 83 -0.88 20.86 23.46
C ASP A 83 -0.74 21.79 22.25
N ASN A 84 -1.09 21.30 21.06
CA ASN A 84 -1.06 22.12 19.86
C ASN A 84 -2.35 22.96 19.77
N PRO A 85 -2.27 24.31 19.88
CA PRO A 85 -3.46 25.16 19.75
C PRO A 85 -4.04 25.17 18.33
N LEU A 86 -3.33 24.60 17.35
CA LEU A 86 -3.78 24.48 15.95
C LEU A 86 -4.37 23.09 15.64
N ASP A 87 -4.51 22.21 16.64
CA ASP A 87 -5.18 20.92 16.48
C ASP A 87 -6.60 21.11 15.93
N ILE A 88 -6.97 20.31 14.93
CA ILE A 88 -8.31 20.31 14.36
C ILE A 88 -8.97 18.98 14.70
N SER A 89 -9.68 18.96 15.82
CA SER A 89 -10.33 17.75 16.31
C SER A 89 -11.28 17.15 15.27
N ASN A 90 -11.16 15.83 15.03
CA ASN A 90 -11.97 15.07 14.08
C ASN A 90 -11.88 15.57 12.63
N PHE A 91 -10.72 16.03 12.19
CA PHE A 91 -10.49 16.46 10.80
C PHE A 91 -10.64 15.32 9.77
N PHE A 92 -10.28 14.09 10.14
CA PHE A 92 -10.31 12.92 9.26
C PHE A 92 -11.59 12.08 9.43
N PRO A 93 -11.99 11.31 8.40
CA PRO A 93 -13.22 10.52 8.47
C PRO A 93 -13.12 9.34 9.44
N GLY A 94 -14.23 9.09 10.13
CA GLY A 94 -14.47 7.88 10.92
C GLY A 94 -13.52 7.72 12.10
N ASN A 95 -12.69 6.67 12.07
CA ASN A 95 -11.80 6.23 13.15
C ASN A 95 -10.32 6.47 12.84
N VAL A 96 -10.04 7.38 11.90
CA VAL A 96 -8.69 7.86 11.59
C VAL A 96 -8.32 8.97 12.56
N ASN A 97 -7.33 8.72 13.43
CA ASN A 97 -6.92 9.67 14.46
C ASN A 97 -5.88 10.68 13.96
N SER A 98 -5.03 10.29 13.02
CA SER A 98 -3.98 11.17 12.48
C SER A 98 -3.55 10.71 11.09
N VAL A 99 -3.18 11.69 10.27
CA VAL A 99 -2.49 11.49 8.99
C VAL A 99 -1.27 12.39 8.98
N THR A 100 -0.10 11.82 8.72
CA THR A 100 1.16 12.55 8.65
C THR A 100 1.76 12.42 7.25
N GLY A 101 2.08 13.56 6.65
CA GLY A 101 2.86 13.63 5.41
C GLY A 101 4.34 13.75 5.69
N VAL A 102 5.18 13.00 4.99
CA VAL A 102 6.64 13.12 4.99
C VAL A 102 7.09 13.43 3.57
N ILE A 103 7.44 14.67 3.29
CA ILE A 103 7.62 15.19 1.92
C ILE A 103 9.04 15.65 1.74
N GLY A 104 9.70 15.22 0.67
CA GLY A 104 11.08 15.66 0.42
C GLY A 104 11.64 15.07 -0.86
N ALA A 105 12.73 15.64 -1.37
CA ALA A 105 13.38 15.19 -2.58
C ALA A 105 14.02 13.79 -2.43
N ASN A 106 14.45 13.20 -3.55
CA ASN A 106 15.16 11.91 -3.54
C ASN A 106 16.39 11.98 -2.65
N GLY A 107 16.50 11.02 -1.71
CA GLY A 107 17.59 10.95 -0.75
C GLY A 107 17.48 11.91 0.44
N ALA A 108 16.35 12.61 0.64
CA ALA A 108 16.14 13.46 1.82
C ALA A 108 16.01 12.66 3.14
N GLY A 109 15.76 11.34 3.09
CA GLY A 109 15.67 10.49 4.29
C GLY A 109 14.31 9.81 4.50
N LYS A 110 13.33 10.01 3.60
CA LYS A 110 11.97 9.42 3.71
C LYS A 110 11.97 7.91 3.94
N SER A 111 12.60 7.14 3.06
CA SER A 111 12.66 5.68 3.18
C SER A 111 13.50 5.23 4.40
N ASN A 112 14.53 6.00 4.77
CA ASN A 112 15.32 5.72 5.98
C ASN A 112 14.49 5.93 7.25
N LEU A 113 13.60 6.92 7.28
CA LEU A 113 12.66 7.13 8.39
C LEU A 113 11.68 5.96 8.52
N PHE A 114 11.13 5.47 7.41
CA PHE A 114 10.26 4.28 7.43
C PHE A 114 10.99 3.00 7.86
N GLU A 115 12.21 2.80 7.39
CA GLU A 115 13.05 1.69 7.86
C GLU A 115 13.32 1.77 9.37
N PHE A 116 13.64 2.97 9.87
CA PHE A 116 13.80 3.22 11.29
C PHE A 116 12.52 2.87 12.07
N ILE A 117 11.37 3.38 11.64
CA ILE A 117 10.07 3.10 12.27
C ILE A 117 9.77 1.60 12.30
N LYS A 118 10.01 0.88 11.19
CA LYS A 118 9.83 -0.58 11.12
C LYS A 118 10.69 -1.29 12.18
N TYR A 119 11.99 -1.02 12.21
CA TYR A 119 12.92 -1.70 13.13
C TYR A 119 12.67 -1.32 14.60
N MET A 120 12.29 -0.07 14.85
CA MET A 120 12.04 0.44 16.19
C MET A 120 10.71 -0.06 16.76
N LEU A 121 9.63 -0.05 15.95
CA LEU A 121 8.26 -0.15 16.47
C LEU A 121 7.55 -1.46 16.11
N ALA A 122 7.94 -2.16 15.03
CA ALA A 122 7.26 -3.38 14.57
C ALA A 122 8.03 -4.68 14.87
N SER A 123 9.15 -4.58 15.59
CA SER A 123 10.10 -5.67 15.81
C SER A 123 9.77 -6.59 16.99
N PHE A 124 8.66 -6.37 17.70
CA PHE A 124 8.32 -7.13 18.90
C PHE A 124 6.82 -7.40 19.02
N SER A 125 6.47 -8.55 19.57
CA SER A 125 5.12 -9.03 19.88
C SER A 125 5.11 -9.71 21.26
N PRO A 126 3.94 -10.04 21.83
CA PRO A 126 3.90 -10.85 23.06
C PRO A 126 4.56 -12.23 22.91
N GLY A 127 4.66 -12.76 21.68
CA GLY A 127 5.19 -14.09 21.39
C GLY A 127 6.67 -14.14 21.00
N GLY A 128 7.33 -13.00 20.85
CA GLY A 128 8.73 -12.94 20.42
C GLY A 128 9.15 -11.58 19.88
N SER A 129 10.45 -11.39 19.72
CA SER A 129 11.04 -10.15 19.24
C SER A 129 12.31 -10.35 18.41
N THR A 130 12.60 -9.36 17.57
CA THR A 130 13.85 -9.16 16.84
C THR A 130 14.53 -7.95 17.44
N VAL A 131 15.77 -8.11 17.90
CA VAL A 131 16.57 -6.98 18.41
C VAL A 131 17.38 -6.40 17.26
N PHE A 132 17.32 -5.07 17.14
CA PHE A 132 18.22 -4.28 16.31
C PHE A 132 19.18 -3.52 17.21
N ASP A 133 20.47 -3.58 16.88
CA ASP A 133 21.52 -2.88 17.60
C ASP A 133 21.54 -1.38 17.25
N ASP A 134 22.01 -0.56 18.20
CA ASP A 134 22.32 0.86 18.02
C ASP A 134 21.16 1.79 17.58
N LEU A 135 19.88 1.42 17.77
CA LEU A 135 18.77 2.34 17.52
C LEU A 135 18.65 3.38 18.64
N SER A 136 19.36 4.50 18.51
CA SER A 136 19.35 5.58 19.50
C SER A 136 18.23 6.58 19.23
N ALA A 137 17.12 6.49 19.98
CA ALA A 137 15.99 7.41 19.82
C ALA A 137 15.18 7.69 21.10
N ILE A 138 14.39 8.76 21.03
CA ILE A 138 13.23 9.03 21.90
C ILE A 138 11.98 8.81 21.07
N VAL A 139 11.02 8.04 21.58
CA VAL A 139 9.72 7.78 20.94
C VAL A 139 8.61 8.15 21.90
N VAL A 140 7.64 8.93 21.45
CA VAL A 140 6.51 9.39 22.26
C VAL A 140 5.20 8.81 21.72
N PHE A 141 4.51 8.04 22.55
CA PHE A 141 3.19 7.46 22.30
C PHE A 141 2.19 7.91 23.37
N ASP A 142 1.21 8.74 23.06
CA ASP A 142 0.28 9.33 24.05
C ASP A 142 0.96 9.67 25.41
N LYS A 143 0.71 8.88 26.47
CA LYS A 143 1.29 9.05 27.81
C LYS A 143 2.48 8.12 28.11
N CYS A 144 3.07 7.49 27.10
CA CYS A 144 4.23 6.62 27.18
C CYS A 144 5.40 7.24 26.40
N ILE A 145 6.57 7.35 27.03
CA ILE A 145 7.79 7.89 26.43
C ILE A 145 8.85 6.79 26.51
N CYS A 146 9.33 6.31 25.36
CA CYS A 146 10.41 5.33 25.27
C CYS A 146 11.73 6.02 24.94
N ILE A 147 12.78 5.81 25.72
CA ILE A 147 14.05 6.54 25.60
C ILE A 147 15.23 5.55 25.59
N GLN A 148 16.13 5.69 24.63
CA GLN A 148 17.36 4.89 24.64
C GLN A 148 18.25 5.26 25.84
N LEU A 149 18.86 4.28 26.52
CA LEU A 149 19.61 4.46 27.76
C LEU A 149 20.65 5.59 27.76
N ASN A 150 21.34 5.78 26.64
CA ASN A 150 22.43 6.73 26.50
C ASN A 150 21.95 8.12 26.05
N ILE A 151 20.63 8.33 25.95
CA ILE A 151 20.04 9.64 25.71
C ILE A 151 19.69 10.27 27.06
N PRO A 152 20.32 11.39 27.44
CA PRO A 152 20.03 12.06 28.69
C PRO A 152 18.69 12.81 28.63
N LEU A 153 18.02 12.92 29.77
CA LEU A 153 16.77 13.66 29.90
C LEU A 153 16.73 14.33 31.28
N GLU A 154 16.91 15.65 31.34
CA GLU A 154 17.01 16.39 32.60
C GLU A 154 15.63 16.62 33.25
N ASN A 155 14.57 16.72 32.43
CA ASN A 155 13.19 16.96 32.88
C ASN A 155 12.34 15.68 33.07
N GLU A 156 12.98 14.52 33.27
CA GLU A 156 12.30 13.22 33.43
C GLU A 156 11.28 13.22 34.58
N ASN A 157 11.65 13.79 35.72
CA ASN A 157 10.78 13.87 36.90
C ASN A 157 9.55 14.76 36.68
N GLU A 158 9.70 15.84 35.90
CA GLU A 158 8.60 16.77 35.60
C GLU A 158 7.58 16.09 34.67
N LEU A 159 8.06 15.38 33.65
CA LEU A 159 7.21 14.60 32.75
C LEU A 159 6.46 13.49 33.51
N ALA A 160 7.13 12.79 34.42
CA ALA A 160 6.48 11.80 35.28
C ALA A 160 5.37 12.42 36.14
N GLN A 161 5.59 13.63 36.69
CA GLN A 161 4.55 14.38 37.44
C GLN A 161 3.37 14.81 36.56
N GLN A 162 3.61 15.05 35.27
CA GLN A 162 2.57 15.31 34.26
C GLN A 162 1.85 14.04 33.77
N GLY A 163 2.16 12.88 34.38
CA GLY A 163 1.52 11.60 34.15
C GLY A 163 2.08 10.82 32.95
N TYR A 164 3.29 11.14 32.47
CA TYR A 164 3.97 10.33 31.47
C TYR A 164 4.66 9.12 32.11
N GLU A 165 4.45 7.94 31.52
CA GLU A 165 5.18 6.71 31.80
C GLU A 165 6.46 6.69 30.96
N ILE A 166 7.62 6.68 31.62
CA ILE A 166 8.92 6.75 30.95
C ILE A 166 9.56 5.38 31.00
N LEU A 167 9.82 4.81 29.84
CA LEU A 167 10.43 3.51 29.66
C LEU A 167 11.80 3.69 29.00
N ARG A 168 12.84 3.06 29.55
CA ARG A 168 14.17 3.10 28.94
C ARG A 168 14.45 1.80 28.19
N PHE A 169 15.18 1.86 27.09
CA PHE A 169 15.57 0.69 26.31
C PHE A 169 17.05 0.73 25.92
N LYS A 170 17.67 -0.44 25.76
CA LYS A 170 19.11 -0.53 25.46
C LYS A 170 19.41 -0.35 23.97
N ASP A 171 18.93 -1.28 23.16
CA ASP A 171 19.28 -1.38 21.73
C ASP A 171 18.07 -1.00 20.86
N SER A 172 16.95 -1.70 21.03
CA SER A 172 15.65 -1.40 20.40
C SER A 172 14.50 -1.60 21.40
N LEU A 173 13.25 -1.23 21.06
CA LEU A 173 12.09 -1.34 21.96
C LEU A 173 11.86 -2.75 22.52
N PRO A 174 12.19 -3.87 21.85
CA PRO A 174 12.10 -5.15 22.53
C PRO A 174 12.99 -5.29 23.78
N ASN A 175 14.08 -4.52 23.88
CA ASN A 175 14.98 -4.48 25.03
C ASN A 175 14.63 -3.31 25.98
N LEU A 176 13.35 -3.17 26.32
CA LEU A 176 12.92 -2.29 27.41
C LEU A 176 13.53 -2.79 28.72
N LEU A 177 14.00 -1.87 29.55
CA LEU A 177 14.53 -2.13 30.89
C LEU A 177 13.64 -1.41 31.89
N GLU A 178 13.20 -2.14 32.91
CA GLU A 178 12.63 -1.53 34.11
C GLU A 178 13.77 -1.20 35.10
N GLY A 179 13.54 -0.23 35.98
CA GLY A 179 14.53 0.34 36.88
C GLY A 179 15.57 -0.62 37.44
N THR A 180 16.78 -0.54 36.88
CA THR A 180 18.06 -1.12 37.32
C THR A 180 18.17 -2.65 37.44
N GLU A 181 19.24 -3.15 36.80
CA GLU A 181 19.75 -4.52 36.70
C GLU A 181 19.10 -5.45 35.67
N VAL A 182 19.83 -5.52 34.56
CA VAL A 182 19.87 -6.46 33.43
C VAL A 182 19.28 -7.84 33.75
N ASP A 183 17.98 -7.98 33.55
CA ASP A 183 17.34 -9.20 33.06
C ASP A 183 16.15 -8.75 32.19
N THR A 184 15.95 -9.41 31.05
CA THR A 184 14.80 -9.14 30.15
C THR A 184 13.52 -9.09 30.98
N PRO A 185 12.80 -7.94 31.04
CA PRO A 185 11.79 -7.76 32.08
C PRO A 185 10.61 -8.72 31.89
N ASP A 186 10.19 -9.32 33.00
CA ASP A 186 8.93 -10.06 33.14
C ASP A 186 7.68 -9.26 32.67
N PHE A 187 7.80 -7.95 32.45
CA PHE A 187 6.74 -7.03 32.03
C PHE A 187 6.23 -7.23 30.59
N LEU A 188 7.03 -7.85 29.70
CA LEU A 188 6.56 -8.24 28.35
C LEU A 188 5.65 -9.49 28.39
N ARG A 189 5.41 -10.07 29.58
CA ARG A 189 4.37 -11.09 29.80
C ARG A 189 3.01 -10.42 29.89
N ASP A 190 2.36 -10.30 28.74
CA ASP A 190 0.94 -10.01 28.51
C ASP A 190 0.41 -8.65 29.02
N GLY A 191 0.17 -7.72 28.09
CA GLY A 191 -0.82 -6.65 28.28
C GLY A 191 -0.34 -5.20 28.30
N HIS A 192 0.93 -4.90 27.95
CA HIS A 192 1.32 -3.50 27.76
C HIS A 192 0.62 -2.90 26.52
N PRO A 193 0.10 -1.66 26.57
CA PRO A 193 -0.59 -1.04 25.45
C PRO A 193 0.20 -0.97 24.14
N LEU A 194 1.54 -0.96 24.17
CA LEU A 194 2.37 -0.99 22.95
C LEU A 194 2.08 -2.22 22.06
N TYR A 195 1.66 -3.34 22.66
CA TYR A 195 1.26 -4.55 21.92
C TYR A 195 -0.12 -4.45 21.27
N GLU A 196 -0.86 -3.39 21.53
CA GLU A 196 -2.14 -3.15 20.88
C GLU A 196 -1.97 -2.52 19.48
N ASN A 197 -0.74 -2.13 19.10
CA ASN A 197 -0.38 -1.58 17.79
C ASN A 197 0.06 -2.70 16.81
N SER A 198 -0.50 -2.68 15.61
CA SER A 198 0.09 -3.36 14.45
C SER A 198 0.47 -2.36 13.37
N TYR A 199 1.37 -2.76 12.48
CA TYR A 199 1.90 -1.91 11.42
C TYR A 199 1.61 -2.56 10.07
N ILE A 200 1.15 -1.76 9.10
CA ILE A 200 1.01 -2.19 7.70
C ILE A 200 1.95 -1.31 6.87
N PHE A 201 2.84 -1.94 6.10
CA PHE A 201 3.76 -1.21 5.22
C PHE A 201 3.45 -1.53 3.76
N TYR A 202 3.41 -0.49 2.94
CA TYR A 202 3.17 -0.59 1.50
C TYR A 202 4.15 0.25 0.71
N SER A 203 4.83 -0.39 -0.24
CA SER A 203 5.63 0.27 -1.29
C SER A 203 5.46 -0.45 -2.63
N ASN A 204 5.34 0.32 -3.72
CA ASN A 204 5.36 -0.21 -5.08
C ASN A 204 6.77 -0.32 -5.67
N ILE A 205 7.79 0.17 -4.97
CA ILE A 205 9.16 0.16 -5.45
C ILE A 205 9.64 -1.30 -5.53
N PHE A 206 10.19 -1.65 -6.69
CA PHE A 206 10.83 -2.95 -6.91
C PHE A 206 12.31 -2.74 -7.22
N ASP A 207 13.14 -2.91 -6.20
CA ASP A 207 14.60 -2.76 -6.27
C ASP A 207 15.34 -4.00 -5.74
N HIS A 208 14.61 -5.08 -5.47
CA HIS A 208 15.12 -6.38 -5.03
C HIS A 208 15.91 -6.33 -3.70
N ARG A 209 15.66 -5.34 -2.84
CA ARG A 209 16.18 -5.37 -1.47
C ARG A 209 15.52 -6.48 -0.65
N GLU A 210 16.33 -7.18 0.12
CA GLU A 210 15.83 -8.08 1.16
C GLU A 210 15.31 -7.27 2.34
N GLU A 211 14.11 -7.61 2.81
CA GLU A 211 13.52 -7.00 3.99
C GLU A 211 13.43 -8.04 5.13
N TYR A 212 13.72 -7.60 6.36
CA TYR A 212 13.57 -8.45 7.53
C TYR A 212 12.09 -8.76 7.78
N HIS A 213 11.80 -10.02 8.11
CA HIS A 213 10.51 -10.37 8.70
C HIS A 213 10.42 -9.79 10.12
N LEU A 214 9.40 -8.98 10.37
CA LEU A 214 9.14 -8.36 11.67
C LEU A 214 7.80 -8.86 12.23
N PHE A 215 7.70 -8.96 13.56
CA PHE A 215 6.61 -9.66 14.24
C PHE A 215 5.25 -8.99 14.09
N GLU A 216 5.16 -7.67 14.26
CA GLU A 216 3.90 -6.90 14.20
C GLU A 216 3.76 -6.11 12.89
N LEU A 217 4.57 -6.45 11.88
CA LEU A 217 4.53 -5.83 10.55
C LEU A 217 3.81 -6.74 9.55
N MET A 218 2.74 -6.22 8.98
CA MET A 218 2.16 -6.74 7.74
C MET A 218 2.74 -5.97 6.55
N ASP A 219 3.79 -6.52 5.93
CA ASP A 219 4.40 -5.94 4.74
C ASP A 219 3.71 -6.43 3.46
N ILE A 220 3.09 -5.49 2.74
CA ILE A 220 2.41 -5.72 1.46
C ILE A 220 3.12 -5.02 0.30
N SER A 221 4.40 -4.71 0.47
CA SER A 221 5.24 -4.09 -0.55
C SER A 221 5.61 -5.07 -1.64
N THR A 222 5.85 -4.57 -2.85
CA THR A 222 6.17 -5.40 -4.02
C THR A 222 7.44 -6.24 -3.81
N ASN A 223 8.52 -5.67 -3.25
CA ASN A 223 9.73 -6.43 -2.91
C ASN A 223 9.46 -7.59 -1.96
N HIS A 224 8.70 -7.33 -0.89
CA HIS A 224 8.36 -8.33 0.12
C HIS A 224 7.48 -9.44 -0.45
N LEU A 225 6.41 -9.09 -1.17
CA LEU A 225 5.47 -10.07 -1.71
C LEU A 225 6.13 -10.97 -2.76
N VAL A 226 7.07 -10.47 -3.55
CA VAL A 226 7.81 -11.30 -4.51
C VAL A 226 8.56 -12.44 -3.82
N SER A 227 9.17 -12.21 -2.65
CA SER A 227 9.85 -13.26 -1.89
C SER A 227 8.90 -14.09 -1.02
N SER A 228 7.95 -13.46 -0.33
CA SER A 228 7.07 -14.14 0.62
C SER A 228 5.98 -14.99 -0.04
N ASP A 229 5.48 -14.61 -1.21
CA ASP A 229 4.52 -15.40 -1.98
C ASP A 229 5.12 -16.73 -2.44
N LEU A 230 6.43 -16.77 -2.72
CA LEU A 230 7.14 -18.00 -3.05
C LEU A 230 7.21 -18.96 -1.85
N LEU A 231 7.14 -18.48 -0.62
CA LEU A 231 7.17 -19.29 0.60
C LEU A 231 5.77 -19.69 1.09
N ASN A 232 4.71 -19.15 0.47
CA ASN A 232 3.33 -19.35 0.91
C ASN A 232 2.88 -20.82 0.82
N HIS A 233 2.59 -21.42 1.98
CA HIS A 233 2.23 -22.83 2.11
C HIS A 233 0.89 -23.21 1.46
N ARG A 234 0.03 -22.25 1.08
CA ARG A 234 -1.27 -22.57 0.44
C ARG A 234 -1.12 -23.37 -0.86
N TYR A 235 -0.04 -23.15 -1.60
CA TYR A 235 0.21 -23.77 -2.90
C TYR A 235 1.55 -24.52 -2.98
N ASN A 236 2.35 -24.41 -1.91
CA ASN A 236 3.63 -25.09 -1.73
C ASN A 236 3.47 -26.42 -1.01
N ASN A 237 3.27 -27.48 -1.79
CA ASN A 237 3.57 -28.84 -1.35
C ASN A 237 4.95 -29.19 -1.92
N TYR A 238 5.94 -29.36 -1.04
CA TYR A 238 7.36 -29.54 -1.35
C TYR A 238 7.71 -30.89 -2.01
N ASP A 239 6.71 -31.75 -2.28
CA ASP A 239 6.87 -33.07 -2.90
C ASP A 239 6.80 -32.98 -4.44
N THR A 240 7.71 -32.23 -5.06
CA THR A 240 7.84 -32.17 -6.53
C THR A 240 9.21 -32.65 -6.99
N LEU A 241 9.30 -33.29 -8.16
CA LEU A 241 10.59 -33.55 -8.85
C LEU A 241 11.26 -32.27 -9.38
N PHE A 242 10.54 -31.15 -9.43
CA PHE A 242 11.12 -29.85 -9.78
C PHE A 242 12.02 -29.35 -8.64
N PRO A 243 13.30 -29.05 -8.90
CA PRO A 243 14.15 -28.43 -7.91
C PRO A 243 13.63 -27.02 -7.59
N LYS A 244 13.69 -26.63 -6.30
CA LYS A 244 13.32 -25.28 -5.81
C LYS A 244 13.92 -24.13 -6.64
N SER A 245 15.06 -24.37 -7.29
CA SER A 245 15.79 -23.40 -8.11
C SER A 245 15.11 -23.03 -9.43
N GLU A 246 14.04 -23.71 -9.85
CA GLU A 246 13.40 -23.47 -11.14
C GLU A 246 12.06 -22.72 -11.07
N ILE A 247 11.50 -22.55 -9.88
CA ILE A 247 10.27 -21.76 -9.71
C ILE A 247 10.62 -20.29 -9.57
N ASP A 248 10.20 -19.52 -10.55
CA ASP A 248 10.41 -18.08 -10.61
C ASP A 248 9.49 -17.34 -9.60
N SER A 249 10.08 -16.58 -8.69
CA SER A 249 9.38 -15.82 -7.65
C SER A 249 8.35 -14.84 -8.21
N LEU A 250 8.63 -14.26 -9.38
CA LEU A 250 7.72 -13.37 -10.09
C LEU A 250 6.46 -14.12 -10.56
N THR A 251 6.57 -15.39 -10.94
CA THR A 251 5.41 -16.22 -11.29
C THR A 251 4.52 -16.46 -10.09
N ALA A 252 5.09 -16.85 -8.95
CA ALA A 252 4.34 -17.04 -7.70
C ALA A 252 3.63 -15.74 -7.27
N PHE A 253 4.35 -14.62 -7.29
CA PHE A 253 3.81 -13.29 -7.02
C PHE A 253 2.63 -12.93 -7.94
N ARG A 254 2.75 -13.14 -9.26
CA ARG A 254 1.65 -12.84 -10.21
C ARG A 254 0.38 -13.64 -9.91
N ILE A 255 0.53 -14.92 -9.55
CA ILE A 255 -0.59 -15.79 -9.19
C ILE A 255 -1.23 -15.26 -7.89
N MET A 256 -0.43 -15.00 -6.85
CA MET A 256 -0.95 -14.51 -5.57
C MET A 256 -1.56 -13.12 -5.68
N GLU A 257 -1.04 -12.25 -6.53
CA GLU A 257 -1.62 -10.94 -6.81
C GLU A 257 -3.00 -11.07 -7.47
N THR A 258 -3.14 -12.00 -8.42
CA THR A 258 -4.43 -12.30 -9.05
C THR A 258 -5.43 -12.84 -8.02
N GLU A 259 -4.98 -13.69 -7.10
CA GLU A 259 -5.84 -14.19 -6.01
C GLU A 259 -6.33 -13.06 -5.12
N ARG A 260 -5.42 -12.19 -4.66
CA ARG A 260 -5.76 -11.03 -3.82
C ARG A 260 -6.80 -10.13 -4.50
N GLN A 261 -6.66 -9.92 -5.80
CA GLN A 261 -7.61 -9.15 -6.60
C GLN A 261 -8.97 -9.85 -6.73
N LEU A 262 -9.01 -11.15 -7.00
CA LEU A 262 -10.26 -11.91 -7.06
C LEU A 262 -10.97 -11.94 -5.70
N ASP A 263 -10.22 -12.12 -4.61
CA ASP A 263 -10.73 -12.09 -3.24
C ASP A 263 -11.34 -10.73 -2.90
N PHE A 264 -10.65 -9.65 -3.28
CA PHE A 264 -11.17 -8.29 -3.11
C PHE A 264 -12.46 -8.05 -3.91
N LEU A 265 -12.51 -8.50 -5.17
CA LEU A 265 -13.72 -8.37 -5.99
C LEU A 265 -14.89 -9.18 -5.40
N ALA A 266 -14.60 -10.36 -4.86
CA ALA A 266 -15.61 -11.27 -4.31
C ALA A 266 -16.22 -10.74 -3.01
N ASP A 267 -15.46 -9.93 -2.27
CA ASP A 267 -15.94 -9.22 -1.10
C ASP A 267 -16.76 -7.99 -1.53
N ARG A 268 -18.07 -8.02 -1.24
CA ARG A 268 -19.02 -7.01 -1.74
C ARG A 268 -18.96 -5.74 -0.89
N GLY A 269 -19.26 -4.60 -1.50
CA GLY A 269 -19.47 -3.33 -0.78
C GLY A 269 -18.33 -2.32 -0.89
N HIS A 270 -17.24 -2.68 -1.58
CA HIS A 270 -16.15 -1.75 -1.85
C HIS A 270 -16.52 -0.78 -2.97
N SER A 271 -16.36 0.53 -2.72
CA SER A 271 -16.40 1.54 -3.79
C SER A 271 -14.97 1.85 -4.24
N LEU A 272 -14.64 1.54 -5.49
CA LEU A 272 -13.39 1.98 -6.10
C LEU A 272 -13.57 3.31 -6.83
N PRO A 273 -12.51 4.15 -6.92
CA PRO A 273 -12.57 5.41 -7.67
C PRO A 273 -12.56 5.22 -9.19
N PHE A 274 -12.62 3.98 -9.67
CA PHE A 274 -12.65 3.59 -11.07
C PHE A 274 -13.64 2.45 -11.30
N LYS A 275 -13.95 2.16 -12.57
CA LYS A 275 -14.84 1.06 -12.92
C LYS A 275 -14.13 -0.27 -12.71
N LEU A 276 -14.79 -1.21 -12.03
CA LEU A 276 -14.30 -2.58 -11.95
C LEU A 276 -14.04 -3.15 -13.36
N PRO A 277 -13.06 -4.07 -13.49
CA PRO A 277 -12.78 -4.72 -14.77
C PRO A 277 -14.06 -5.40 -15.28
N SER A 278 -14.34 -5.26 -16.57
CA SER A 278 -15.55 -5.84 -17.17
C SER A 278 -15.47 -7.36 -17.28
N SER A 279 -14.25 -7.88 -17.41
CA SER A 279 -14.00 -9.29 -17.57
C SER A 279 -12.58 -9.68 -17.20
N VAL A 280 -12.36 -10.97 -16.98
CA VAL A 280 -11.05 -11.59 -16.84
C VAL A 280 -10.75 -12.39 -18.10
N ILE A 281 -9.55 -12.21 -18.63
CA ILE A 281 -9.05 -12.91 -19.81
C ILE A 281 -8.07 -13.97 -19.36
N ILE A 282 -8.40 -15.21 -19.70
CA ILE A 282 -7.64 -16.41 -19.35
C ILE A 282 -6.98 -16.92 -20.62
N GLN A 283 -5.66 -17.00 -20.59
CA GLN A 283 -4.84 -17.43 -21.72
C GLN A 283 -3.92 -18.57 -21.30
N VAL A 284 -3.72 -19.54 -22.18
CA VAL A 284 -2.65 -20.53 -22.03
C VAL A 284 -1.29 -19.87 -22.30
N ASP A 285 -0.46 -19.73 -21.27
CA ASP A 285 0.87 -19.13 -21.32
C ASP A 285 1.92 -20.18 -21.73
N ASN A 286 2.52 -19.98 -22.90
CA ASN A 286 3.54 -20.86 -23.46
C ASN A 286 4.96 -20.57 -22.93
N LYS A 287 5.18 -19.54 -22.10
CA LYS A 287 6.50 -19.22 -21.54
C LYS A 287 7.10 -20.37 -20.75
N HIS A 288 6.28 -21.27 -20.20
CA HIS A 288 6.75 -22.44 -19.47
C HIS A 288 7.29 -23.55 -20.38
N ASN A 289 7.08 -23.47 -21.70
CA ASN A 289 7.60 -24.46 -22.66
C ASN A 289 9.13 -24.53 -22.67
N LYS A 290 9.82 -23.47 -22.22
CA LYS A 290 11.28 -23.46 -22.06
C LYS A 290 11.76 -24.45 -21.01
N TYR A 291 10.96 -24.71 -19.97
CA TYR A 291 11.32 -25.66 -18.90
C TYR A 291 11.26 -27.10 -19.42
N PHE A 292 10.33 -27.43 -20.33
CA PHE A 292 10.19 -28.81 -20.86
C PHE A 292 11.45 -29.39 -21.50
N LYS A 293 12.32 -28.55 -22.08
CA LYS A 293 13.59 -29.01 -22.67
C LYS A 293 14.53 -29.64 -21.64
N GLY A 294 14.45 -29.24 -20.37
CA GLY A 294 15.27 -29.78 -19.28
C GLY A 294 14.77 -31.12 -18.72
N TYR A 295 13.54 -31.54 -19.08
CA TYR A 295 12.85 -32.68 -18.48
C TYR A 295 12.57 -33.81 -19.48
N SER A 296 13.27 -33.86 -20.61
CA SER A 296 13.01 -34.84 -21.67
C SER A 296 13.01 -36.28 -21.13
N SER A 297 13.98 -36.66 -20.28
CA SER A 297 14.07 -38.00 -19.68
C SER A 297 12.85 -38.37 -18.84
N ILE A 298 12.35 -37.45 -18.01
CA ILE A 298 11.16 -37.67 -17.17
C ILE A 298 9.90 -37.78 -18.04
N LEU A 299 9.84 -37.01 -19.13
CA LEU A 299 8.79 -37.18 -20.12
C LEU A 299 8.90 -38.59 -20.76
N GLU A 300 10.09 -39.08 -21.13
CA GLU A 300 10.22 -40.45 -21.67
C GLU A 300 9.78 -41.52 -20.66
N GLU A 301 10.22 -41.41 -19.41
CA GLU A 301 9.90 -42.36 -18.34
C GLU A 301 8.41 -42.46 -18.01
N ASN A 302 7.65 -41.37 -18.19
CA ASN A 302 6.20 -41.34 -17.96
C ASN A 302 5.36 -41.64 -19.21
N GLY A 303 5.97 -42.07 -20.32
CA GLY A 303 5.27 -42.38 -21.57
C GLY A 303 4.88 -41.15 -22.39
N LEU A 304 5.46 -40.00 -22.06
CA LEU A 304 5.11 -38.69 -22.58
C LEU A 304 5.91 -38.29 -23.83
N THR A 305 6.88 -39.09 -24.29
CA THR A 305 7.60 -38.88 -25.56
C THR A 305 6.72 -38.86 -26.81
N ALA A 306 5.48 -39.37 -26.72
CA ALA A 306 4.51 -39.30 -27.81
C ALA A 306 3.91 -37.88 -28.00
N PHE A 307 4.18 -36.93 -27.09
CA PHE A 307 3.60 -35.58 -27.11
C PHE A 307 3.84 -34.80 -28.40
N ASP A 308 5.05 -34.88 -28.96
CA ASP A 308 5.37 -34.16 -30.20
C ASP A 308 4.43 -34.57 -31.33
N LYS A 309 3.99 -35.83 -31.38
CA LYS A 309 3.06 -36.33 -32.41
C LYS A 309 1.64 -35.76 -32.28
N ILE A 310 1.24 -35.36 -31.08
CA ILE A 310 -0.12 -34.88 -30.77
C ILE A 310 -0.21 -33.35 -30.95
N ILE A 311 0.88 -32.62 -30.72
CA ILE A 311 0.97 -31.19 -31.06
C ILE A 311 0.65 -30.94 -32.54
N TYR A 312 1.04 -31.88 -33.41
CA TYR A 312 0.76 -31.81 -34.86
C TYR A 312 -0.62 -32.37 -35.26
N LYS A 313 -1.43 -32.91 -34.33
CA LYS A 313 -2.83 -33.22 -34.62
C LYS A 313 -3.64 -31.92 -34.66
N PRO A 314 -4.64 -31.79 -35.55
CA PRO A 314 -5.51 -30.62 -35.54
C PRO A 314 -6.34 -30.58 -34.25
N TRP A 315 -6.10 -29.56 -33.41
CA TRP A 315 -6.88 -29.27 -32.19
C TRP A 315 -8.36 -28.99 -32.49
N GLY A 316 -8.64 -28.63 -33.74
CA GLY A 316 -9.94 -28.30 -34.32
C GLY A 316 -9.69 -27.58 -35.66
N ASP A 317 -10.70 -26.87 -36.15
CA ASP A 317 -10.48 -25.91 -37.23
C ASP A 317 -9.80 -24.65 -36.67
N MET A 318 -8.46 -24.62 -36.72
CA MET A 318 -7.65 -23.50 -36.24
C MET A 318 -7.92 -22.19 -37.01
N GLY A 319 -8.50 -22.28 -38.21
CA GLY A 319 -8.94 -21.15 -39.01
C GLY A 319 -10.31 -20.61 -38.60
N SER A 320 -11.08 -21.37 -37.82
CA SER A 320 -12.45 -21.01 -37.42
C SER A 320 -12.48 -19.80 -36.51
N ASP A 321 -13.44 -18.92 -36.75
CA ASP A 321 -13.81 -17.82 -35.85
C ASP A 321 -15.13 -18.11 -35.11
N ASP A 322 -15.65 -19.34 -35.24
CA ASP A 322 -16.83 -19.81 -34.51
C ASP A 322 -16.50 -20.04 -33.03
N GLU A 323 -17.30 -19.46 -32.15
CA GLU A 323 -17.06 -19.45 -30.70
C GLU A 323 -17.01 -20.84 -30.09
N GLU A 324 -17.93 -21.73 -30.46
CA GLU A 324 -18.00 -23.10 -29.92
C GLU A 324 -16.80 -23.93 -30.39
N SER A 325 -16.38 -23.75 -31.65
CA SER A 325 -15.15 -24.33 -32.19
C SER A 325 -13.92 -23.86 -31.41
N LEU A 326 -13.85 -22.56 -31.08
CA LEU A 326 -12.74 -21.99 -30.30
C LEU A 326 -12.75 -22.47 -28.84
N LYS A 327 -13.92 -22.57 -28.19
CA LYS A 327 -14.04 -23.16 -26.84
C LYS A 327 -13.55 -24.59 -26.83
N LEU A 328 -13.89 -25.39 -27.85
CA LEU A 328 -13.42 -26.77 -27.98
C LEU A 328 -11.89 -26.84 -28.14
N ILE A 329 -11.31 -26.00 -28.99
CA ILE A 329 -9.84 -25.90 -29.17
C ILE A 329 -9.17 -25.52 -27.85
N TYR A 330 -9.63 -24.45 -27.20
CA TYR A 330 -9.07 -23.99 -25.93
C TYR A 330 -9.16 -25.08 -24.86
N ARG A 331 -10.30 -25.77 -24.75
CA ARG A 331 -10.50 -26.86 -23.80
C ARG A 331 -9.50 -27.99 -24.04
N ARG A 332 -9.30 -28.40 -25.30
CA ARG A 332 -8.32 -29.44 -25.67
C ARG A 332 -6.89 -29.03 -25.34
N MET A 333 -6.50 -27.80 -25.68
CA MET A 333 -5.18 -27.26 -25.34
C MET A 333 -4.96 -27.18 -23.82
N PHE A 334 -6.00 -26.79 -23.09
CA PHE A 334 -5.96 -26.71 -21.64
C PHE A 334 -5.77 -28.08 -21.00
N VAL A 335 -6.60 -29.07 -21.36
CA VAL A 335 -6.48 -30.45 -20.83
C VAL A 335 -5.12 -31.04 -21.16
N TYR A 336 -4.65 -30.85 -22.40
CA TYR A 336 -3.29 -31.23 -22.81
C TYR A 336 -2.20 -30.68 -21.87
N LYS A 337 -2.22 -29.36 -21.63
CA LYS A 337 -1.24 -28.70 -20.75
C LYS A 337 -1.40 -29.14 -19.30
N LEU A 338 -2.62 -29.30 -18.82
CA LEU A 338 -2.91 -29.76 -17.47
C LEU A 338 -2.30 -31.14 -17.22
N THR A 339 -2.50 -32.09 -18.14
CA THR A 339 -1.93 -33.44 -17.99
C THR A 339 -0.41 -33.40 -17.90
N ILE A 340 0.25 -32.61 -18.76
CA ILE A 340 1.71 -32.44 -18.71
C ILE A 340 2.14 -31.91 -17.34
N MET A 341 1.52 -30.83 -16.89
CA MET A 341 1.87 -30.18 -15.63
C MET A 341 1.67 -31.11 -14.43
N LEU A 342 0.57 -31.86 -14.41
CA LEU A 342 0.27 -32.78 -13.33
C LEU A 342 1.27 -33.93 -13.26
N GLN A 343 1.65 -34.52 -14.40
CA GLN A 343 2.65 -35.59 -14.43
C GLN A 343 4.06 -35.08 -14.08
N LEU A 344 4.42 -33.86 -14.45
CA LEU A 344 5.71 -33.29 -14.05
C LEU A 344 5.71 -32.92 -12.55
N ARG A 345 4.58 -32.47 -12.00
CA ARG A 345 4.46 -32.07 -10.60
C ARG A 345 4.42 -33.27 -9.66
N ARG A 346 3.64 -34.31 -9.99
CA ARG A 346 3.38 -35.49 -9.13
C ARG A 346 3.53 -36.81 -9.89
N PRO A 347 4.68 -37.10 -10.52
CA PRO A 347 4.84 -38.36 -11.28
C PRO A 347 4.64 -39.60 -10.40
N ASP A 348 4.87 -39.48 -9.09
CA ASP A 348 4.59 -40.50 -8.08
C ASP A 348 3.11 -40.90 -7.98
N LEU A 349 2.19 -39.99 -8.31
CA LEU A 349 0.75 -40.22 -8.24
C LEU A 349 0.14 -40.62 -9.58
N PHE A 350 0.92 -40.69 -10.65
CA PHE A 350 0.37 -40.95 -11.99
C PHE A 350 0.81 -42.32 -12.50
N LEU A 351 -0.15 -43.07 -13.04
CA LEU A 351 0.14 -44.22 -13.88
C LEU A 351 0.72 -43.73 -15.21
N LEU A 352 1.59 -44.55 -15.80
CA LEU A 352 2.15 -44.30 -17.13
C LEU A 352 1.02 -44.09 -18.15
N VAL A 353 1.06 -42.95 -18.83
CA VAL A 353 -0.02 -42.54 -19.73
C VAL A 353 0.27 -43.07 -21.13
N ARG A 354 -0.63 -43.90 -21.66
CA ARG A 354 -0.53 -44.43 -23.02
C ARG A 354 -1.03 -43.41 -24.03
N GLU A 355 -0.50 -43.45 -25.25
CA GLU A 355 -0.90 -42.53 -26.34
C GLU A 355 -2.41 -42.58 -26.61
N ASP A 356 -3.03 -43.76 -26.54
CA ASP A 356 -4.46 -43.94 -26.75
C ASP A 356 -5.30 -43.30 -25.64
N ASP A 357 -4.95 -43.52 -24.37
CA ASP A 357 -5.61 -42.90 -23.22
C ASP A 357 -5.50 -41.37 -23.31
N PHE A 358 -4.31 -40.89 -23.68
CA PHE A 358 -4.01 -39.47 -23.87
C PHE A 358 -4.84 -38.82 -24.97
N SER A 359 -4.93 -39.46 -26.12
CA SER A 359 -5.77 -38.99 -27.23
C SER A 359 -7.24 -38.99 -26.83
N ASP A 360 -7.68 -39.98 -26.04
CA ASP A 360 -9.09 -40.14 -25.70
C ASP A 360 -9.60 -39.04 -24.75
N PHE A 361 -8.90 -38.72 -23.66
CA PHE A 361 -9.39 -37.67 -22.76
C PHE A 361 -9.27 -36.25 -23.33
N ILE A 362 -8.38 -35.99 -24.30
CA ILE A 362 -8.32 -34.70 -25.00
C ILE A 362 -9.45 -34.58 -26.01
N PHE A 363 -9.60 -35.57 -26.89
CA PHE A 363 -10.45 -35.42 -28.06
C PHE A 363 -11.88 -35.94 -27.87
N ASN A 364 -12.10 -36.85 -26.91
CA ASN A 364 -13.38 -37.51 -26.62
C ASN A 364 -13.93 -37.23 -25.20
N ASP A 365 -13.33 -36.30 -24.46
CA ASP A 365 -13.83 -35.80 -23.17
C ASP A 365 -14.02 -36.87 -22.09
N SER A 366 -13.25 -37.96 -22.14
CA SER A 366 -13.33 -39.07 -21.17
C SER A 366 -12.63 -38.73 -19.84
N TYR A 367 -13.30 -37.96 -18.99
CA TYR A 367 -12.80 -37.57 -17.66
C TYR A 367 -12.57 -38.76 -16.75
N GLU A 368 -13.38 -39.81 -16.88
CA GLU A 368 -13.25 -41.03 -16.09
C GLU A 368 -11.93 -41.73 -16.39
N ARG A 369 -11.50 -41.78 -17.66
CA ARG A 369 -10.22 -42.37 -18.03
C ARG A 369 -9.05 -41.51 -17.56
N PHE A 370 -9.14 -40.19 -17.66
CA PHE A 370 -8.10 -39.32 -17.10
C PHE A 370 -7.97 -39.53 -15.59
N ALA A 371 -9.09 -39.57 -14.87
CA ALA A 371 -9.15 -39.82 -13.44
C ALA A 371 -8.62 -41.21 -13.02
N MET A 372 -8.72 -42.24 -13.86
CA MET A 372 -8.18 -43.58 -13.58
C MET A 372 -6.65 -43.62 -13.52
N LEU A 373 -5.97 -42.58 -14.01
CA LEU A 373 -4.50 -42.50 -14.01
C LEU A 373 -3.93 -42.07 -12.66
N MET A 374 -4.75 -41.77 -11.65
CA MET A 374 -4.31 -41.23 -10.37
C MET A 374 -5.13 -41.79 -9.19
N PRO A 375 -4.62 -41.70 -7.94
CA PRO A 375 -5.36 -42.10 -6.75
C PRO A 375 -6.72 -41.40 -6.62
N GLU A 376 -7.68 -42.09 -6.00
CA GLU A 376 -9.07 -41.66 -5.89
C GLU A 376 -9.24 -40.23 -5.35
N GLU A 377 -8.49 -39.87 -4.30
CA GLU A 377 -8.56 -38.53 -3.72
C GLU A 377 -8.16 -37.42 -4.73
N PHE A 378 -7.12 -37.67 -5.53
CA PHE A 378 -6.64 -36.72 -6.52
C PHE A 378 -7.55 -36.71 -7.76
N ALA A 379 -8.06 -37.87 -8.14
CA ALA A 379 -9.03 -38.06 -9.21
C ALA A 379 -10.31 -37.25 -8.97
N GLU A 380 -10.84 -37.25 -7.74
CA GLU A 380 -12.02 -36.45 -7.39
C GLU A 380 -11.75 -34.94 -7.43
N GLN A 381 -10.56 -34.49 -7.02
CA GLN A 381 -10.16 -33.09 -7.16
C GLN A 381 -10.09 -32.66 -8.64
N LEU A 382 -9.50 -33.50 -9.50
CA LEU A 382 -9.43 -33.26 -10.94
C LEU A 382 -10.84 -33.21 -11.57
N LYS A 383 -11.72 -34.17 -11.26
CA LYS A 383 -13.10 -34.18 -11.78
C LYS A 383 -13.86 -32.93 -11.35
N SER A 384 -13.74 -32.54 -10.08
CA SER A 384 -14.35 -31.32 -9.56
C SER A 384 -13.86 -30.09 -10.34
N PHE A 385 -12.56 -29.98 -10.55
CA PHE A 385 -11.97 -28.89 -11.31
C PHE A 385 -12.42 -28.86 -12.78
N LEU A 386 -12.38 -29.99 -13.49
CA LEU A 386 -12.79 -30.08 -14.90
C LEU A 386 -14.27 -29.70 -15.07
N LYS A 387 -15.12 -30.07 -14.11
CA LYS A 387 -16.51 -29.63 -14.07
C LYS A 387 -16.61 -28.11 -13.93
N THR A 388 -15.89 -27.51 -12.98
CA THR A 388 -15.86 -26.04 -12.80
C THR A 388 -15.33 -25.34 -14.05
N PHE A 389 -14.31 -25.90 -14.70
CA PHE A 389 -13.78 -25.40 -15.97
C PHE A 389 -14.80 -25.46 -17.12
N ASP A 390 -15.54 -26.56 -17.27
CA ASP A 390 -16.60 -26.66 -18.27
C ASP A 390 -17.73 -25.65 -18.03
N LEU A 391 -18.09 -25.41 -16.76
CA LEU A 391 -19.04 -24.35 -16.41
C LEU A 391 -18.50 -22.97 -16.80
N LEU A 392 -17.22 -22.72 -16.53
CA LEU A 392 -16.57 -21.46 -16.88
C LEU A 392 -16.59 -21.23 -18.39
N LEU A 393 -16.24 -22.25 -19.19
CA LEU A 393 -16.28 -22.17 -20.66
C LEU A 393 -17.67 -21.85 -21.20
N LYS A 394 -18.73 -22.39 -20.59
CA LYS A 394 -20.12 -22.12 -21.00
C LYS A 394 -20.53 -20.65 -20.81
N VAL A 395 -20.01 -19.99 -19.78
CA VAL A 395 -20.35 -18.59 -19.45
C VAL A 395 -19.36 -17.58 -20.02
N SER A 396 -18.31 -18.05 -20.69
CA SER A 396 -17.24 -17.22 -21.24
C SER A 396 -17.31 -17.17 -22.76
N LEU A 397 -16.70 -16.13 -23.34
CA LEU A 397 -16.56 -15.97 -24.78
C LEU A 397 -15.17 -16.44 -25.21
N ALA A 398 -15.10 -17.34 -26.18
CA ALA A 398 -13.82 -17.72 -26.79
C ALA A 398 -13.53 -16.82 -27.99
N ARG A 399 -12.34 -16.23 -28.04
CA ARG A 399 -11.93 -15.33 -29.13
C ARG A 399 -10.44 -15.38 -29.38
N LYS A 400 -10.04 -15.03 -30.60
CA LYS A 400 -8.63 -14.81 -30.95
C LYS A 400 -8.20 -13.39 -30.57
N ARG A 401 -7.06 -13.26 -29.90
CA ARG A 401 -6.45 -11.96 -29.56
C ARG A 401 -5.06 -11.84 -30.15
N LEU A 402 -4.79 -10.73 -30.83
CA LEU A 402 -3.46 -10.43 -31.35
C LEU A 402 -2.53 -10.04 -30.20
N GLY A 403 -1.41 -10.73 -30.05
CA GLY A 403 -0.40 -10.47 -29.03
C GLY A 403 1.01 -10.58 -29.59
N LYS A 404 2.00 -10.00 -28.90
CA LYS A 404 3.40 -10.03 -29.34
C LYS A 404 4.13 -11.24 -28.77
N TYR A 405 4.54 -12.19 -29.61
CA TYR A 405 5.49 -13.27 -29.25
C TYR A 405 6.85 -12.94 -29.84
N ASP A 406 7.91 -12.89 -29.02
CA ASP A 406 9.31 -12.87 -29.48
C ASP A 406 9.56 -12.05 -30.78
N SER A 407 9.15 -10.78 -30.74
CA SER A 407 9.17 -9.77 -31.84
C SER A 407 8.12 -9.85 -32.97
N GLN A 408 7.33 -10.91 -33.08
CA GLN A 408 6.23 -11.07 -34.05
C GLN A 408 4.85 -10.92 -33.38
N PHE A 409 3.82 -10.56 -34.15
CA PHE A 409 2.44 -10.57 -33.67
C PHE A 409 1.78 -11.90 -34.06
N GLU A 410 1.28 -12.63 -33.07
CA GLU A 410 0.56 -13.89 -33.23
C GLU A 410 -0.82 -13.78 -32.59
N TYR A 411 -1.80 -14.49 -33.16
CA TYR A 411 -3.11 -14.62 -32.55
C TYR A 411 -3.08 -15.77 -31.55
N TYR A 412 -3.64 -15.53 -30.37
CA TYR A 412 -3.82 -16.55 -29.34
C TYR A 412 -5.29 -16.70 -29.02
N ASP A 413 -5.70 -17.94 -28.78
CA ASP A 413 -7.02 -18.25 -28.27
C ASP A 413 -7.09 -17.89 -26.79
N VAL A 414 -8.09 -17.08 -26.44
CA VAL A 414 -8.35 -16.67 -25.07
C VAL A 414 -9.79 -16.93 -24.70
N ILE A 415 -9.99 -17.19 -23.40
CA ILE A 415 -11.31 -17.21 -22.79
C ILE A 415 -11.52 -15.89 -22.07
N ASP A 416 -12.55 -15.16 -22.49
CA ASP A 416 -12.97 -13.92 -21.90
C ASP A 416 -14.21 -14.17 -21.03
N THR A 417 -14.03 -14.12 -19.72
CA THR A 417 -15.11 -14.35 -18.76
C THR A 417 -15.63 -13.01 -18.21
N PRO A 418 -16.87 -12.59 -18.52
CA PRO A 418 -17.47 -11.41 -17.93
C PRO A 418 -17.46 -11.49 -16.40
N LEU A 419 -17.17 -10.38 -15.72
CA LEU A 419 -17.19 -10.30 -14.25
C LEU A 419 -18.50 -9.66 -13.80
N ASN A 420 -19.34 -10.45 -13.13
CA ASN A 420 -20.59 -10.01 -12.51
C ASN A 420 -20.91 -10.88 -11.29
N GLU A 421 -22.02 -10.60 -10.61
CA GLU A 421 -22.42 -11.30 -9.38
C GLU A 421 -22.54 -12.83 -9.54
N ALA A 422 -22.86 -13.33 -10.73
CA ALA A 422 -23.03 -14.75 -11.00
C ALA A 422 -21.71 -15.43 -11.40
N THR A 423 -20.86 -14.76 -12.18
CA THR A 423 -19.65 -15.35 -12.75
C THR A 423 -18.42 -15.22 -11.85
N LEU A 424 -18.34 -14.18 -11.02
CA LEU A 424 -17.18 -13.95 -10.16
C LEU A 424 -16.91 -15.09 -9.16
N PRO A 425 -17.91 -15.66 -8.46
CA PRO A 425 -17.69 -16.82 -7.60
C PRO A 425 -17.13 -18.03 -8.38
N LEU A 426 -17.61 -18.22 -9.62
CA LEU A 426 -17.15 -19.31 -10.50
C LEU A 426 -15.70 -19.10 -10.94
N VAL A 427 -15.31 -17.88 -11.31
CA VAL A 427 -13.92 -17.52 -11.63
C VAL A 427 -13.00 -17.78 -10.44
N LEU A 428 -13.41 -17.35 -9.24
CA LEU A 428 -12.64 -17.55 -8.02
C LEU A 428 -12.49 -19.03 -7.67
N GLU A 429 -13.57 -19.81 -7.79
CA GLU A 429 -13.55 -21.26 -7.58
C GLU A 429 -12.63 -21.95 -8.60
N PHE A 430 -12.75 -21.61 -9.88
CA PHE A 430 -11.87 -22.10 -10.93
C PHE A 430 -10.41 -21.80 -10.63
N PHE A 431 -10.09 -20.55 -10.28
CA PHE A 431 -8.74 -20.11 -9.99
C PHE A 431 -8.11 -20.86 -8.80
N ARG A 432 -8.85 -20.99 -7.69
CA ARG A 432 -8.38 -21.69 -6.49
C ARG A 432 -8.22 -23.19 -6.72
N SER A 433 -9.18 -23.83 -7.38
CA SER A 433 -9.11 -25.27 -7.69
C SER A 433 -7.99 -25.58 -8.69
N TYR A 434 -7.77 -24.72 -9.68
CA TYR A 434 -6.63 -24.77 -10.58
C TYR A 434 -5.30 -24.71 -9.82
N ASN A 435 -5.09 -23.67 -9.01
CA ASN A 435 -3.84 -23.50 -8.25
C ASN A 435 -3.66 -24.59 -7.19
N LYS A 436 -4.73 -25.16 -6.64
CA LYS A 436 -4.63 -26.32 -5.74
C LYS A 436 -4.07 -27.55 -6.47
N LEU A 437 -4.47 -27.77 -7.72
CA LEU A 437 -4.00 -28.91 -8.52
C LEU A 437 -2.56 -28.74 -8.98
N ILE A 438 -2.24 -27.60 -9.58
CA ILE A 438 -0.95 -27.37 -10.26
C ILE A 438 0.07 -26.56 -9.44
N GLY A 439 -0.36 -25.96 -8.33
CA GLY A 439 0.44 -25.05 -7.50
C GLY A 439 0.89 -23.81 -8.27
N ILE A 440 2.12 -23.39 -7.98
CA ILE A 440 2.76 -22.21 -8.58
C ILE A 440 3.40 -22.47 -9.96
N PHE A 441 3.23 -23.68 -10.54
CA PHE A 441 3.63 -24.02 -11.91
C PHE A 441 2.54 -23.65 -12.93
N SER A 442 1.94 -22.46 -12.77
CA SER A 442 0.84 -22.00 -13.61
C SER A 442 1.24 -21.94 -15.08
N PHE A 443 0.39 -22.48 -15.94
CA PHE A 443 0.42 -22.30 -17.39
C PHE A 443 -0.73 -21.43 -17.88
N LEU A 444 -1.49 -20.83 -16.96
CA LEU A 444 -2.51 -19.85 -17.27
C LEU A 444 -2.04 -18.46 -16.88
N ALA A 445 -2.27 -17.51 -17.78
CA ALA A 445 -2.12 -16.09 -17.52
C ALA A 445 -3.51 -15.45 -17.44
N PHE A 446 -3.70 -14.63 -16.41
CA PHE A 446 -4.92 -13.88 -16.14
C PHE A 446 -4.67 -12.40 -16.40
N HIS A 447 -5.59 -11.75 -17.11
CA HIS A 447 -5.49 -10.34 -17.44
C HIS A 447 -6.86 -9.67 -17.24
N TRP A 448 -6.86 -8.47 -16.68
CA TRP A 448 -8.07 -7.68 -16.49
C TRP A 448 -8.37 -6.85 -17.72
N GLU A 449 -9.58 -6.98 -18.27
CA GLU A 449 -10.00 -6.15 -19.39
C GLU A 449 -10.63 -4.84 -18.88
N GLY A 450 -10.24 -3.72 -19.51
CA GLY A 450 -10.82 -2.41 -19.25
C GLY A 450 -10.13 -1.58 -18.17
N LEU A 451 -8.97 -2.01 -17.66
CA LEU A 451 -8.15 -1.23 -16.73
C LEU A 451 -6.96 -0.57 -17.43
N SER A 452 -6.76 0.72 -17.20
CA SER A 452 -5.50 1.42 -17.48
C SER A 452 -4.40 1.01 -16.49
N SER A 453 -3.14 1.36 -16.79
CA SER A 453 -2.03 1.09 -15.87
C SER A 453 -2.18 1.80 -14.52
N GLY A 454 -2.74 3.01 -14.51
CA GLY A 454 -3.03 3.75 -13.28
C GLY A 454 -4.13 3.07 -12.46
N GLU A 455 -5.23 2.64 -13.11
CA GLU A 455 -6.30 1.90 -12.44
C GLU A 455 -5.82 0.55 -11.91
N GLN A 456 -4.95 -0.15 -12.65
CA GLN A 456 -4.31 -1.37 -12.19
C GLN A 456 -3.46 -1.14 -10.93
N ALA A 457 -2.70 -0.05 -10.88
CA ALA A 457 -1.91 0.30 -9.71
C ALA A 457 -2.79 0.59 -8.49
N VAL A 458 -3.89 1.34 -8.66
CA VAL A 458 -4.88 1.56 -7.60
C VAL A 458 -5.54 0.24 -7.19
N PHE A 459 -5.90 -0.62 -8.15
CA PHE A 459 -6.48 -1.93 -7.85
C PHE A 459 -5.56 -2.77 -6.96
N ASN A 460 -4.26 -2.80 -7.27
CA ASN A 460 -3.25 -3.49 -6.46
C ASN A 460 -3.19 -2.94 -5.02
N ILE A 461 -3.24 -1.61 -4.84
CA ILE A 461 -3.27 -1.00 -3.50
C ILE A 461 -4.45 -1.57 -2.70
N TYR A 462 -5.67 -1.45 -3.25
CA TYR A 462 -6.89 -1.86 -2.55
C TYR A 462 -6.92 -3.36 -2.25
N SER A 463 -6.57 -4.20 -3.22
CA SER A 463 -6.56 -5.65 -3.03
C SER A 463 -5.52 -6.12 -2.02
N ARG A 464 -4.36 -5.46 -1.96
CA ARG A 464 -3.32 -5.78 -0.97
C ARG A 464 -3.69 -5.33 0.44
N PHE A 465 -4.32 -4.16 0.58
CA PHE A 465 -4.85 -3.74 1.88
C PHE A 465 -5.97 -4.64 2.37
N HIS A 466 -6.88 -5.04 1.48
CA HIS A 466 -7.91 -6.03 1.81
C HIS A 466 -7.30 -7.36 2.30
N TYR A 467 -6.25 -7.84 1.63
CA TYR A 467 -5.48 -8.98 2.08
C TYR A 467 -4.82 -8.74 3.46
N ALA A 468 -4.22 -7.57 3.69
CA ALA A 468 -3.60 -7.20 4.97
C ALA A 468 -4.61 -7.18 6.13
N PHE A 469 -5.82 -6.68 5.90
CA PHE A 469 -6.86 -6.55 6.93
C PHE A 469 -7.36 -7.90 7.45
N GLN A 470 -7.17 -8.97 6.68
CA GLN A 470 -7.49 -10.33 7.08
C GLN A 470 -6.36 -11.02 7.84
N ASN A 471 -5.17 -10.43 7.89
CA ASN A 471 -4.01 -11.02 8.57
C ASN A 471 -4.20 -11.04 10.09
N ASN A 472 -3.70 -12.09 10.75
CA ASN A 472 -3.76 -12.25 12.21
C ASN A 472 -3.10 -11.10 12.99
N VAL A 473 -2.00 -10.53 12.45
CA VAL A 473 -1.31 -9.37 13.04
C VAL A 473 -2.27 -8.19 13.12
N VAL A 474 -2.95 -7.87 12.02
CA VAL A 474 -3.88 -6.74 11.95
C VAL A 474 -5.17 -7.02 12.71
N THR A 475 -5.77 -8.20 12.55
CA THR A 475 -7.08 -8.52 13.15
C THR A 475 -7.04 -8.54 14.68
N LYS A 476 -5.94 -8.98 15.30
CA LYS A 476 -5.76 -9.02 16.76
C LYS A 476 -5.42 -7.67 17.38
N SER A 477 -4.84 -6.74 16.63
CA SER A 477 -4.48 -5.43 17.17
C SER A 477 -5.71 -4.53 17.39
N ARG A 478 -5.58 -3.53 18.27
CA ARG A 478 -6.62 -2.50 18.46
C ARG A 478 -6.35 -1.27 17.61
N HIS A 479 -5.08 -0.97 17.42
CA HIS A 479 -4.57 0.20 16.73
C HIS A 479 -3.77 -0.27 15.52
N VAL A 480 -3.90 0.46 14.40
CA VAL A 480 -3.23 0.13 13.15
C VAL A 480 -2.51 1.37 12.65
N VAL A 481 -1.20 1.27 12.51
CA VAL A 481 -0.36 2.29 11.87
C VAL A 481 -0.11 1.85 10.43
N ILE A 482 -0.65 2.60 9.48
CA ILE A 482 -0.48 2.36 8.05
C ILE A 482 0.63 3.27 7.53
N MET A 483 1.64 2.69 6.90
CA MET A 483 2.77 3.39 6.31
C MET A 483 2.76 3.20 4.80
N LEU A 484 2.62 4.30 4.05
CA LEU A 484 2.57 4.30 2.58
C LEU A 484 3.82 4.97 2.01
N ASP A 485 4.66 4.21 1.31
CA ASP A 485 5.85 4.72 0.64
C ASP A 485 5.59 5.05 -0.82
N GLU A 486 5.46 6.35 -1.12
CA GLU A 486 5.24 6.90 -2.46
C GLU A 486 4.15 6.16 -3.27
N PRO A 487 2.94 5.98 -2.68
CA PRO A 487 1.87 5.19 -3.28
C PRO A 487 1.36 5.77 -4.61
N GLU A 488 1.68 7.03 -4.90
CA GLU A 488 1.22 7.81 -6.04
C GLU A 488 2.14 7.76 -7.27
N SER A 489 3.33 7.14 -7.15
CA SER A 489 4.42 7.19 -8.15
C SER A 489 4.02 6.81 -9.58
N SER A 490 3.02 5.96 -9.76
CA SER A 490 2.50 5.52 -11.08
C SER A 490 1.21 6.22 -11.52
N LEU A 491 0.71 7.21 -10.78
CA LEU A 491 -0.60 7.82 -10.99
C LEU A 491 -0.50 9.22 -11.63
N HIS A 492 -1.47 9.56 -12.48
CA HIS A 492 -1.61 10.90 -13.03
C HIS A 492 -1.98 11.91 -11.93
N PRO A 493 -1.54 13.19 -11.96
CA PRO A 493 -1.75 14.16 -10.89
C PRO A 493 -3.18 14.29 -10.34
N ALA A 494 -4.18 14.25 -11.24
CA ALA A 494 -5.60 14.30 -10.84
C ALA A 494 -6.06 13.10 -9.98
N SER A 495 -5.42 11.95 -10.13
CA SER A 495 -5.65 10.78 -9.27
C SER A 495 -4.86 10.88 -7.97
N GLN A 496 -3.66 11.47 -8.00
CA GLN A 496 -2.83 11.68 -6.80
C GLN A 496 -3.57 12.54 -5.77
N SER A 497 -4.24 13.61 -6.20
CA SER A 497 -4.96 14.53 -5.31
C SER A 497 -6.18 13.93 -4.63
N LYS A 498 -6.69 12.79 -5.10
CA LYS A 498 -7.86 12.10 -4.50
C LYS A 498 -7.47 10.86 -3.72
N LEU A 499 -6.33 10.26 -4.06
CA LEU A 499 -5.87 8.99 -3.52
C LEU A 499 -5.91 8.95 -2.00
N LEU A 500 -5.40 9.99 -1.33
CA LEU A 500 -5.33 10.04 0.13
C LEU A 500 -6.73 9.93 0.75
N ASN A 501 -7.67 10.78 0.33
CA ASN A 501 -9.04 10.76 0.85
C ASN A 501 -9.75 9.43 0.54
N ASP A 502 -9.58 8.89 -0.66
CA ASP A 502 -10.19 7.63 -1.08
C ASP A 502 -9.68 6.44 -0.25
N LEU A 503 -8.38 6.43 0.08
CA LEU A 503 -7.77 5.42 0.96
C LEU A 503 -8.24 5.57 2.41
N LEU A 504 -8.33 6.79 2.94
CA LEU A 504 -8.83 7.02 4.30
C LEU A 504 -10.27 6.53 4.48
N MET A 505 -11.15 6.82 3.52
CA MET A 505 -12.51 6.28 3.52
C MET A 505 -12.52 4.75 3.46
N PHE A 506 -11.69 4.17 2.58
CA PHE A 506 -11.58 2.72 2.45
C PHE A 506 -11.08 2.05 3.74
N PHE A 507 -10.04 2.57 4.37
CA PHE A 507 -9.49 2.05 5.62
C PHE A 507 -10.51 2.14 6.75
N SER A 508 -11.20 3.28 6.88
CA SER A 508 -12.20 3.47 7.92
C SER A 508 -13.39 2.52 7.78
N GLN A 509 -13.84 2.27 6.55
CA GLN A 509 -14.92 1.33 6.26
C GLN A 509 -14.53 -0.13 6.56
N ASN A 510 -13.28 -0.51 6.28
CA ASN A 510 -12.81 -1.89 6.40
C ASN A 510 -12.26 -2.25 7.79
N LEU A 511 -11.92 -1.26 8.62
CA LEU A 511 -11.41 -1.46 9.98
C LEU A 511 -12.25 -0.71 11.03
N PRO A 512 -13.59 -0.83 11.05
CA PRO A 512 -14.48 0.08 11.81
C PRO A 512 -14.32 0.03 13.33
N SER A 513 -13.75 -1.05 13.89
CA SER A 513 -13.54 -1.23 15.33
C SER A 513 -12.13 -0.89 15.82
N LYS A 514 -11.23 -0.47 14.92
CA LYS A 514 -9.84 -0.16 15.24
C LYS A 514 -9.63 1.36 15.30
N THR A 515 -8.48 1.83 15.73
CA THR A 515 -8.06 3.21 15.43
C THR A 515 -6.97 3.19 14.40
N ILE A 516 -6.97 4.17 13.50
CA ILE A 516 -6.06 4.22 12.35
C ILE A 516 -5.17 5.44 12.47
N GLN A 517 -3.86 5.24 12.31
CA GLN A 517 -2.89 6.29 12.07
C GLN A 517 -2.25 6.07 10.71
N LEU A 518 -2.20 7.09 9.87
CA LEU A 518 -1.58 7.03 8.55
C LEU A 518 -0.31 7.86 8.51
N ILE A 519 0.78 7.28 8.00
CA ILE A 519 2.01 7.99 7.69
C ILE A 519 2.30 7.76 6.21
N VAL A 520 2.43 8.82 5.42
CA VAL A 520 2.62 8.75 3.98
C VAL A 520 3.85 9.54 3.56
N THR A 521 4.73 8.92 2.79
CA THR A 521 5.83 9.64 2.12
C THR A 521 5.42 9.99 0.71
N SER A 522 5.92 11.11 0.20
CA SER A 522 5.68 11.51 -1.18
C SER A 522 6.74 12.49 -1.68
N HIS A 523 6.95 12.47 -3.01
CA HIS A 523 7.65 13.53 -3.73
C HIS A 523 6.70 14.57 -4.33
N SER A 524 5.41 14.28 -4.31
CA SER A 524 4.37 15.05 -4.94
C SER A 524 3.67 15.93 -3.92
N PRO A 525 3.66 17.27 -4.10
CA PRO A 525 2.87 18.15 -3.23
C PRO A 525 1.36 17.92 -3.41
N PHE A 526 0.92 17.24 -4.47
CA PHE A 526 -0.50 16.98 -4.73
C PHE A 526 -1.13 15.97 -3.77
N LEU A 527 -0.36 15.01 -3.26
CA LEU A 527 -0.92 13.97 -2.38
C LEU A 527 -1.30 14.53 -1.01
N VAL A 528 -0.54 15.53 -0.54
CA VAL A 528 -0.67 16.10 0.80
C VAL A 528 -1.13 17.56 0.79
N SER A 529 -1.57 18.09 -0.35
CA SER A 529 -2.00 19.49 -0.49
C SER A 529 -3.17 19.84 0.44
N ASP A 530 -3.97 18.84 0.81
CA ASP A 530 -5.15 18.98 1.65
C ASP A 530 -4.84 18.77 3.14
N LEU A 531 -3.60 18.43 3.49
CA LEU A 531 -3.16 18.29 4.88
C LEU A 531 -2.75 19.66 5.48
N PRO A 532 -3.18 19.96 6.72
CA PRO A 532 -2.62 21.06 7.49
C PRO A 532 -1.08 21.00 7.57
N LYS A 533 -0.42 22.16 7.51
CA LYS A 533 1.05 22.25 7.60
C LYS A 533 1.62 21.57 8.86
N THR A 534 0.89 21.58 9.97
CA THR A 534 1.30 20.95 11.23
C THR A 534 1.40 19.43 11.16
N MET A 535 0.82 18.81 10.13
CA MET A 535 0.85 17.37 9.88
C MET A 535 1.89 16.95 8.85
N ILE A 536 2.71 17.90 8.35
CA ILE A 536 3.68 17.62 7.29
C ILE A 536 5.10 17.84 7.82
N ASN A 537 5.92 16.80 7.71
CA ASN A 537 7.37 16.89 7.85
C ASN A 537 7.96 17.14 6.47
N PHE A 538 8.41 18.36 6.20
CA PHE A 538 9.17 18.67 4.99
C PHE A 538 10.64 18.31 5.21
N LEU A 539 11.16 17.33 4.48
CA LEU A 539 12.52 16.86 4.57
C LEU A 539 13.37 17.48 3.48
N ASP A 540 14.53 18.02 3.87
CA ASP A 540 15.62 18.37 2.95
C ASP A 540 16.94 17.79 3.46
N ARG A 541 18.05 18.15 2.81
CA ARG A 541 19.40 17.79 3.19
C ARG A 541 20.21 19.02 3.57
N ASP A 542 20.98 18.88 4.65
CA ASP A 542 22.05 19.82 4.96
C ASP A 542 23.24 19.68 3.98
N ALA A 543 24.29 20.47 4.20
CA ALA A 543 25.48 20.47 3.35
C ALA A 543 26.25 19.12 3.40
N GLU A 544 26.12 18.39 4.49
CA GLU A 544 26.71 17.09 4.75
C GLU A 544 25.85 15.93 4.21
N GLY A 545 24.64 16.21 3.74
CA GLY A 545 23.69 15.23 3.18
C GLY A 545 22.79 14.57 4.23
N ASN A 546 22.79 15.06 5.47
CA ASN A 546 21.90 14.58 6.52
C ASN A 546 20.48 15.13 6.35
N CYS A 547 19.51 14.31 6.73
CA CYS A 547 18.09 14.64 6.76
C CYS A 547 17.83 15.76 7.77
N VAL A 548 17.22 16.84 7.31
CA VAL A 548 16.71 17.92 8.15
C VAL A 548 15.22 18.14 7.91
N VAL A 549 14.47 18.43 8.97
CA VAL A 549 13.07 18.85 8.83
C VAL A 549 13.02 20.37 8.65
N GLU A 550 12.64 20.82 7.46
CA GLU A 550 12.48 22.22 7.11
C GLU A 550 11.23 22.84 7.74
N GLY A 551 11.27 24.17 7.93
CA GLY A 551 10.12 24.94 8.38
C GLY A 551 10.00 25.10 9.89
N ALA A 552 10.87 24.48 10.70
CA ALA A 552 10.93 24.73 12.14
C ALA A 552 11.11 26.23 12.44
N ALA A 553 12.03 26.92 11.73
CA ALA A 553 12.23 28.35 11.84
C ALA A 553 10.99 29.17 11.44
N TYR A 554 10.20 28.70 10.46
CA TYR A 554 8.96 29.35 10.03
C TYR A 554 7.83 29.15 11.06
N LEU A 555 7.68 27.93 11.60
CA LEU A 555 6.62 27.57 12.55
C LEU A 555 6.87 28.14 13.95
N ASN A 556 8.13 28.30 14.34
CA ASN A 556 8.55 28.78 15.66
C ASN A 556 9.08 30.21 15.63
N ALA A 557 8.85 30.96 14.54
CA ALA A 557 9.29 32.34 14.44
C ALA A 557 8.73 33.18 15.61
N PRO A 558 9.58 33.90 16.35
CA PRO A 558 9.14 34.65 17.51
C PRO A 558 8.23 35.81 17.07
N ALA A 559 7.32 36.24 17.95
CA ALA A 559 6.43 37.37 17.64
C ALA A 559 7.19 38.66 17.31
N THR A 560 8.43 38.82 17.79
CA THR A 560 9.33 39.93 17.49
C THR A 560 9.94 39.89 16.09
N GLU A 561 9.93 38.72 15.45
CA GLU A 561 10.44 38.49 14.09
C GLU A 561 9.51 37.49 13.38
N PRO A 562 8.26 37.88 13.07
CA PRO A 562 7.28 36.96 12.51
C PRO A 562 7.71 36.49 11.13
N ALA A 563 7.58 35.19 10.85
CA ALA A 563 7.96 34.60 9.56
C ALA A 563 7.20 35.17 8.35
N TYR A 564 6.05 35.80 8.59
CA TYR A 564 5.25 36.53 7.61
C TYR A 564 4.41 37.61 8.29
N GLU A 565 4.12 38.70 7.58
CA GLU A 565 3.18 39.71 8.07
C GLU A 565 1.72 39.30 7.84
N ARG A 566 1.41 38.66 6.70
CA ARG A 566 0.07 38.17 6.34
C ARG A 566 0.13 37.07 5.28
N ILE A 567 -0.69 36.02 5.43
CA ILE A 567 -0.90 34.99 4.40
C ILE A 567 -2.21 35.27 3.66
N LYS A 568 -2.18 35.19 2.32
CA LYS A 568 -3.36 35.24 1.44
C LYS A 568 -3.26 34.15 0.40
N SER A 569 -4.35 33.40 0.21
CA SER A 569 -4.46 32.36 -0.81
C SER A 569 -5.40 32.80 -1.93
N SER A 570 -5.05 32.52 -3.18
CA SER A 570 -5.88 32.80 -4.35
C SER A 570 -5.74 31.72 -5.41
N LEU A 571 -6.84 31.39 -6.08
CA LEU A 571 -6.88 30.50 -7.24
C LEU A 571 -6.91 31.33 -8.51
N LEU A 572 -5.91 31.13 -9.38
CA LEU A 572 -5.78 31.83 -10.66
C LEU A 572 -6.04 30.87 -11.83
N LYS A 573 -6.70 31.38 -12.88
CA LYS A 573 -6.79 30.71 -14.19
C LYS A 573 -5.74 31.29 -15.11
N ALA A 574 -4.83 30.44 -15.60
CA ALA A 574 -3.76 30.84 -16.50
C ALA A 574 -4.28 31.45 -17.81
N PHE A 575 -3.52 32.38 -18.36
CA PHE A 575 -3.80 32.98 -19.66
C PHE A 575 -3.49 32.00 -20.80
N LYS A 576 -4.23 32.10 -21.91
CA LYS A 576 -4.19 31.17 -23.05
C LYS A 576 -2.79 31.07 -23.67
N ASN A 577 -2.08 32.20 -23.79
CA ASN A 577 -0.74 32.24 -24.39
C ASN A 577 0.39 32.02 -23.37
N MET A 578 0.06 31.74 -22.11
CA MET A 578 1.03 31.36 -21.07
C MET A 578 0.36 30.39 -20.08
N PRO A 579 0.05 29.15 -20.51
CA PRO A 579 -0.75 28.20 -19.73
C PRO A 579 0.01 27.57 -18.55
N GLY A 580 1.30 27.85 -18.41
CA GLY A 580 2.15 27.36 -17.33
C GLY A 580 3.15 28.42 -16.88
N LEU A 581 3.89 28.09 -15.82
CA LEU A 581 4.95 28.95 -15.28
C LEU A 581 6.17 28.91 -16.20
N GLU A 582 6.72 30.08 -16.54
CA GLU A 582 8.05 30.19 -17.12
C GLU A 582 9.06 30.39 -15.99
N LEU A 583 9.90 29.37 -15.76
CA LEU A 583 10.87 29.40 -14.67
C LEU A 583 11.98 30.41 -14.96
N PRO A 584 12.20 31.41 -14.07
CA PRO A 584 13.31 32.33 -14.24
C PRO A 584 14.64 31.62 -13.97
N GLN A 585 15.72 32.17 -14.53
CA GLN A 585 17.08 31.69 -14.26
C GLN A 585 17.41 31.77 -12.76
N LYS A 586 18.28 30.86 -12.29
CA LYS A 586 18.58 30.69 -10.87
C LYS A 586 19.52 31.75 -10.27
N ASP A 587 19.78 32.85 -10.97
CA ASP A 587 20.65 33.94 -10.52
C ASP A 587 19.96 34.91 -9.54
N LYS A 588 20.70 35.89 -9.01
CA LYS A 588 20.14 36.95 -8.15
C LYS A 588 18.98 37.63 -8.89
N ARG A 589 17.82 37.66 -8.24
CA ARG A 589 16.57 38.14 -8.85
C ARG A 589 15.62 38.69 -7.82
N ILE A 590 14.79 39.63 -8.26
CA ILE A 590 13.60 40.08 -7.55
C ILE A 590 12.35 39.67 -8.33
N PHE A 591 11.26 39.48 -7.60
CA PHE A 591 9.95 39.18 -8.17
C PHE A 591 9.03 40.35 -7.95
N GLU A 592 8.39 40.81 -9.01
CA GLU A 592 7.33 41.81 -8.92
C GLU A 592 6.00 41.13 -9.23
N LEU A 593 5.13 41.08 -8.22
CA LEU A 593 3.77 40.57 -8.33
C LEU A 593 2.80 41.74 -8.46
N ARG A 594 2.18 41.89 -9.63
CA ARG A 594 1.20 42.95 -9.89
C ARG A 594 -0.22 42.39 -9.90
N ARG A 595 -1.13 43.18 -9.35
CA ARG A 595 -2.58 42.94 -9.38
C ARG A 595 -3.27 44.12 -10.06
N TYR A 596 -4.05 43.83 -11.09
CA TYR A 596 -4.87 44.82 -11.77
C TYR A 596 -6.34 44.57 -11.44
N GLU A 597 -6.88 45.41 -10.57
CA GLU A 597 -8.28 45.38 -10.16
C GLU A 597 -9.16 46.07 -11.20
N HIS A 598 -10.32 45.50 -11.44
CA HIS A 598 -11.27 45.98 -12.43
C HIS A 598 -12.59 46.34 -11.77
N ALA A 599 -13.24 47.40 -12.28
CA ALA A 599 -14.50 47.88 -11.74
C ALA A 599 -15.67 46.89 -11.96
N ASN A 600 -15.56 45.98 -12.93
CA ASN A 600 -16.54 44.94 -13.24
C ASN A 600 -15.92 43.86 -14.15
N GLU A 601 -16.64 42.75 -14.33
CA GLU A 601 -16.23 41.59 -15.11
C GLU A 601 -16.01 41.94 -16.59
N ALA A 602 -16.83 42.80 -17.17
CA ALA A 602 -16.70 43.20 -18.57
C ALA A 602 -15.37 43.94 -18.84
N ALA A 603 -14.93 44.79 -17.91
CA ALA A 603 -13.63 45.45 -17.99
C ALA A 603 -12.47 44.45 -17.85
N GLY A 604 -12.61 43.47 -16.95
CA GLY A 604 -11.62 42.40 -16.79
C GLY A 604 -11.49 41.52 -18.03
N ILE A 605 -12.61 41.15 -18.65
CA ILE A 605 -12.64 40.38 -19.91
C ILE A 605 -11.85 41.11 -21.00
N LYS A 606 -12.12 42.41 -21.22
CA LYS A 606 -11.40 43.22 -22.22
C LYS A 606 -9.90 43.27 -21.94
N LYS A 607 -9.50 43.43 -20.67
CA LYS A 607 -8.07 43.48 -20.34
C LYS A 607 -7.40 42.12 -20.56
N ARG A 608 -8.09 41.02 -20.25
CA ARG A 608 -7.62 39.66 -20.53
C ARG A 608 -7.49 39.39 -22.03
N GLU A 609 -8.41 39.91 -22.86
CA GLU A 609 -8.31 39.86 -24.33
C GLU A 609 -7.08 40.62 -24.82
N MET A 610 -6.75 41.78 -24.24
CA MET A 610 -5.51 42.49 -24.61
C MET A 610 -4.25 41.64 -24.38
N PHE A 611 -4.16 40.90 -23.27
CA PHE A 611 -3.01 40.02 -23.03
C PHE A 611 -3.02 38.75 -23.90
N ASN A 612 -4.17 38.13 -24.11
CA ASN A 612 -4.27 36.86 -24.86
C ASN A 612 -4.33 37.03 -26.38
N GLU A 613 -4.89 38.12 -26.87
CA GLU A 613 -5.17 38.34 -28.29
C GLU A 613 -4.43 39.57 -28.81
N GLY A 614 -4.23 40.58 -27.97
CA GLY A 614 -3.52 41.82 -28.31
C GLY A 614 -1.99 41.75 -28.26
N GLY A 615 -1.40 40.60 -27.96
CA GLY A 615 0.06 40.40 -27.97
C GLY A 615 0.83 41.05 -26.81
N GLU A 616 0.14 41.48 -25.75
CA GLU A 616 0.75 42.20 -24.61
C GLU A 616 1.85 41.36 -23.92
N ILE A 617 1.70 40.03 -23.85
CA ILE A 617 2.71 39.11 -23.30
C ILE A 617 4.02 39.17 -24.09
N ASP A 618 3.96 39.21 -25.42
CA ASP A 618 5.17 39.30 -26.25
C ASP A 618 5.85 40.66 -26.13
N ILE A 619 5.07 41.72 -25.90
CA ILE A 619 5.60 43.06 -25.61
C ILE A 619 6.41 43.03 -24.30
N PHE A 620 5.89 42.40 -23.24
CA PHE A 620 6.62 42.25 -21.97
C PHE A 620 7.97 41.54 -22.18
N LYS A 621 7.96 40.42 -22.92
CA LYS A 621 9.18 39.67 -23.24
C LYS A 621 10.18 40.54 -24.03
N ARG A 622 9.71 41.26 -25.05
CA ARG A 622 10.55 42.14 -25.87
C ARG A 622 11.15 43.31 -25.09
N LEU A 623 10.42 43.82 -24.10
CA LEU A 623 10.86 44.92 -23.26
C LEU A 623 11.70 44.48 -22.06
N GLY A 624 12.00 43.18 -21.92
CA GLY A 624 12.89 42.69 -20.86
C GLY A 624 12.22 42.39 -19.53
N PHE A 625 10.88 42.44 -19.43
CA PHE A 625 10.12 42.18 -18.19
C PHE A 625 10.05 40.68 -17.80
N LYS A 626 10.87 39.79 -18.38
CA LYS A 626 11.00 38.34 -18.07
C LYS A 626 9.78 37.75 -17.30
N PRO A 627 8.62 37.54 -17.96
CA PRO A 627 7.40 37.13 -17.28
C PRO A 627 7.50 35.72 -16.71
N VAL A 628 6.92 35.51 -15.52
CA VAL A 628 6.82 34.20 -14.85
C VAL A 628 5.43 33.57 -15.02
N PHE A 629 4.36 34.36 -14.87
CA PHE A 629 3.00 33.95 -15.23
C PHE A 629 2.06 35.14 -15.43
N PHE A 630 0.94 34.90 -16.11
CA PHE A 630 -0.26 35.74 -16.13
C PHE A 630 -1.50 34.90 -15.82
N GLY A 631 -2.39 35.39 -14.95
CA GLY A 631 -3.61 34.68 -14.60
C GLY A 631 -4.74 35.60 -14.16
N GLU A 632 -5.97 35.14 -14.37
CA GLU A 632 -7.19 35.77 -13.88
C GLU A 632 -7.57 35.17 -12.52
N THR A 633 -7.90 36.00 -11.55
CA THR A 633 -8.28 35.51 -10.22
C THR A 633 -9.71 34.95 -10.23
N ILE A 634 -9.83 33.64 -10.02
CA ILE A 634 -11.10 32.94 -9.89
C ILE A 634 -11.60 32.98 -8.46
N ILE A 635 -10.73 32.72 -7.48
CA ILE A 635 -11.04 32.79 -6.04
C ILE A 635 -9.94 33.61 -5.36
N GLY A 636 -10.32 34.62 -4.58
CA GLY A 636 -9.39 35.51 -3.91
C GLY A 636 -10.00 36.87 -3.61
N GLU A 637 -9.20 37.74 -3.00
CA GLU A 637 -9.60 39.10 -2.67
C GLU A 637 -9.63 40.03 -3.90
N ALA A 638 -10.39 41.12 -3.77
CA ALA A 638 -10.44 42.24 -4.73
C ALA A 638 -10.77 41.83 -6.18
N ARG A 639 -11.68 40.86 -6.35
CA ARG A 639 -12.19 40.44 -7.65
C ARG A 639 -13.20 41.45 -8.21
N PRO A 640 -13.31 41.58 -9.55
CA PRO A 640 -12.50 40.90 -10.56
C PRO A 640 -11.12 41.54 -10.73
N ASN A 641 -10.08 40.71 -10.82
CA ASN A 641 -8.71 41.17 -11.10
C ASN A 641 -7.94 40.12 -11.89
N LEU A 642 -6.87 40.57 -12.53
CA LEU A 642 -5.80 39.71 -13.03
C LEU A 642 -4.53 39.95 -12.23
N ILE A 643 -3.73 38.89 -12.11
CA ILE A 643 -2.44 38.90 -11.42
C ILE A 643 -1.38 38.39 -12.39
N TYR A 644 -0.23 39.06 -12.40
CA TYR A 644 0.94 38.55 -13.11
C TYR A 644 2.20 38.79 -12.30
N MET A 645 3.20 37.97 -12.59
CA MET A 645 4.51 38.06 -11.97
C MET A 645 5.59 38.19 -13.03
N VAL A 646 6.49 39.15 -12.83
CA VAL A 646 7.65 39.41 -13.66
C VAL A 646 8.92 39.37 -12.80
N THR A 647 10.07 39.14 -13.41
CA THR A 647 11.34 39.13 -12.69
C THR A 647 12.36 40.10 -13.27
N PHE A 648 13.20 40.63 -12.40
CA PHE A 648 14.34 41.50 -12.73
C PHE A 648 15.57 41.05 -11.94
N ASP A 649 16.75 41.45 -12.38
CA ASP A 649 18.00 41.04 -11.74
C ASP A 649 18.20 41.76 -10.39
N ASP A 650 17.77 43.04 -10.30
CA ASP A 650 17.75 43.84 -9.07
C ASP A 650 16.77 45.03 -9.16
N MET A 651 16.69 45.83 -8.08
CA MET A 651 15.83 47.02 -8.00
C MET A 651 16.25 48.14 -8.97
N ALA A 652 17.52 48.20 -9.38
CA ALA A 652 18.00 49.20 -10.33
C ALA A 652 17.54 48.86 -11.76
N ALA A 653 17.63 47.58 -12.14
CA ALA A 653 17.07 47.06 -13.40
C ALA A 653 15.56 47.26 -13.45
N HIS A 654 14.84 46.99 -12.34
CA HIS A 654 13.41 47.29 -12.24
C HIS A 654 13.10 48.78 -12.45
N GLY A 655 13.90 49.69 -11.87
CA GLY A 655 13.67 51.13 -11.98
C GLY A 655 13.93 51.75 -13.37
N GLN A 656 14.58 51.02 -14.29
CA GLN A 656 14.80 51.48 -15.67
C GLN A 656 13.58 51.26 -16.59
N HIS A 657 12.59 50.51 -16.11
CA HIS A 657 11.40 50.06 -16.83
C HIS A 657 10.13 50.63 -16.20
#